data_AF-A0A2X2BKT4-F1
#
_entry.id   AF-A0A2X2BKT4-F1
#
_cell.length_a   1.000
_cell.length_b   1.000
_cell.length_c   1.000
_cell.angle_alpha   90.00
_cell.angle_beta   90.00
_cell.angle_gamma   90.00
#
_symmetry.space_group_name_H-M   'P 1'
#
loop_
_entity.id
_entity.type
_entity.pdbx_description
1 polymer ?
#
loop_
_entity_poly.entity_id
_entity_poly.type
_entity_poly.pdbx_seq_one_letter_code
_entity_poly.pdbx_strand_id
1 'polypeptide(L)'
;MKIDKSQYGDTPNRTYHIKGMIIQVPDNYDPESRTYTGIWTGRFKPAWSNNPAWVFYDLVTNERYGIGEMIGSFGVDKFALYAIARYCDELVDDGFGNKEPRFTFNAYITSQRKAKEVLDDLASVFRGMPLWDGQQLTCFQDRPSDPVWTYTNSNVIDGKFKYTSTAKSARHNAIEVSWINQSNGWSEEREFIQDDDLIQRFGGVNVKKVTAFGCTSRGQAHRVGKWILQTEKLEKDSVTFSTGREGVNCISGDIIEVADDSFSGVKVGGRVLSVNGSTITVDAPIDWKYDDKGTFSFLGASGGFEKVDIQSIDGDIVTLREIPNGLKQYGVFSISKSTLTTRLFRVISITEDNEGNYLYNCIQHEPQKESIVDNGVDFTGNPPTQNIIRIPNIERLSIAYVNDSSQVQARAMWMTTTINRNISFNVTLYKDSKVVSTGNTTDLEYYFNGLEAGDYLVGVRGRDTNGMLGNESKVQMVIGTPSAPSSIIVESGFFEIKLIPHIAAPHTLNTEFEFWFSGERRIDNVNEIESKADFLGRAKFWTKWQLKPGHDYWFYVRSVNEYGKSHFVEAKGQADDNTEAILDELDGQFMTTEAGKQLSEELKWNTESIAELVNATYELSTDLLVRDGNAQAGITQLQQLRVSDNEAWAQDIKRVYASIDENAAEVKRAQNSIVDLNKAFAEDRTRVQARFDEQEGMIEEKMQATFEQSGDGVVTHSINITIKHDGVSYNAAGQVISAQVKNGKLESFIGYNANNFAWYNPVNGKMELFMYAKNGQLFIRDLFIEDGSITNAKIGNVIQSNNYLNGRPSWIINKNGFAEFQNIKARGEIEATSGRLKNVVIEESCDILGKLKVENLEGNIVTVTQDVYHNLSFSHNNIVELFKVKRRTQKCFIWVQGALNPYERIPNNGVKPENRSAFAYRAPFYRNGAGAADIYIDGVIQPRPSIYNMEDTSTSDFYAVNEFVLELSPGEGVASIGIKIPQGGSETTRFIMRARIIVFPDNQDVIFN
;
A
#
# COMPACT_ATOMS: atom_id res chain seq x y z
N MET A 1 21.80 14.52 0.85
CA MET A 1 21.79 14.31 -0.61
C MET A 1 20.55 14.99 -1.19
N LYS A 2 20.71 15.87 -2.19
CA LYS A 2 19.59 16.45 -2.97
C LYS A 2 19.61 15.83 -4.36
N ILE A 3 18.45 15.60 -4.97
CA ILE A 3 18.31 15.02 -6.32
C ILE A 3 17.45 15.97 -7.13
N ASP A 4 17.85 16.22 -8.37
CA ASP A 4 17.11 17.06 -9.32
C ASP A 4 15.97 16.24 -9.97
N LYS A 5 14.75 16.80 -9.97
CA LYS A 5 13.57 16.19 -10.59
C LYS A 5 13.65 16.22 -12.12
N SER A 6 14.40 17.14 -12.72
CA SER A 6 14.52 17.28 -14.18
C SER A 6 15.13 16.05 -14.87
N GLN A 7 15.83 15.19 -14.13
CA GLN A 7 16.53 14.01 -14.65
C GLN A 7 15.68 12.72 -14.62
N TYR A 8 14.47 12.73 -14.03
CA TYR A 8 13.65 11.54 -13.84
C TYR A 8 12.16 11.82 -14.09
N GLY A 9 11.51 10.98 -14.91
CA GLY A 9 10.08 11.10 -15.21
C GLY A 9 9.14 10.73 -14.05
N ASP A 10 9.64 10.00 -13.06
CA ASP A 10 8.88 9.50 -11.89
C ASP A 10 9.57 9.86 -10.57
N THR A 11 8.83 9.77 -9.47
CA THR A 11 9.39 9.96 -8.12
C THR A 11 10.27 8.75 -7.75
N PRO A 12 11.57 8.93 -7.42
CA PRO A 12 12.45 7.82 -7.13
C PRO A 12 12.13 7.17 -5.78
N ASN A 13 11.80 5.88 -5.80
CA ASN A 13 11.69 5.06 -4.59
C ASN A 13 13.05 4.95 -3.89
N ARG A 14 13.06 5.03 -2.56
CA ARG A 14 14.27 4.95 -1.73
C ARG A 14 14.07 3.98 -0.58
N THR A 15 15.02 3.08 -0.42
CA THR A 15 15.14 2.18 0.73
C THR A 15 16.33 2.61 1.59
N TYR A 16 16.17 2.54 2.90
CA TYR A 16 17.19 2.92 3.88
C TYR A 16 17.35 1.83 4.92
N HIS A 17 18.58 1.51 5.30
CA HIS A 17 18.88 0.70 6.48
C HIS A 17 19.13 1.65 7.65
N ILE A 18 18.31 1.56 8.70
CA ILE A 18 18.35 2.47 9.86
C ILE A 18 18.36 1.68 11.17
N LYS A 19 19.02 2.22 12.19
CA LYS A 19 18.79 1.80 13.58
C LYS A 19 17.39 2.28 13.99
N GLY A 20 16.61 1.36 14.55
CA GLY A 20 15.19 1.56 14.87
C GLY A 20 14.96 2.36 16.17
N MET A 21 14.02 1.90 16.99
CA MET A 21 13.64 2.60 18.22
C MET A 21 14.75 2.59 19.28
N ILE A 22 14.82 3.66 20.06
CA ILE A 22 15.63 3.76 21.28
C ILE A 22 14.77 3.21 22.43
N ILE A 23 15.29 2.23 23.15
CA ILE A 23 14.60 1.51 24.23
C ILE A 23 15.37 1.64 25.56
N GLN A 24 14.77 1.20 26.66
CA GLN A 24 15.45 1.17 27.95
C GLN A 24 16.33 -0.09 28.10
N VAL A 25 17.62 0.11 28.34
CA VAL A 25 18.60 -0.98 28.59
C VAL A 25 19.36 -0.76 29.90
N PRO A 26 19.98 -1.79 30.53
CA PRO A 26 20.75 -1.63 31.76
C PRO A 26 21.82 -0.54 31.67
N ASP A 27 22.02 0.20 32.76
CA ASP A 27 23.05 1.25 32.82
C ASP A 27 24.47 0.69 32.57
N ASN A 28 24.74 -0.55 32.97
CA ASN A 28 25.99 -1.28 32.77
C ASN A 28 26.14 -2.02 31.42
N TYR A 29 25.15 -1.99 30.53
CA TYR A 29 25.17 -2.66 29.22
C TYR A 29 25.58 -1.70 28.09
N ASP A 30 26.45 -2.14 27.18
CA ASP A 30 26.70 -1.45 25.91
C ASP A 30 26.09 -2.28 24.76
N PRO A 31 25.05 -1.78 24.07
CA PRO A 31 24.38 -2.53 23.00
C PRO A 31 25.17 -2.61 21.69
N GLU A 32 26.18 -1.77 21.47
CA GLU A 32 27.01 -1.82 20.26
C GLU A 32 28.05 -2.93 20.35
N SER A 33 28.77 -3.03 21.49
CA SER A 33 29.71 -4.11 21.75
C SER A 33 29.09 -5.36 22.38
N ARG A 34 27.82 -5.27 22.82
CA ARG A 34 27.06 -6.30 23.56
C ARG A 34 27.73 -6.74 24.87
N THR A 35 28.50 -5.86 25.51
CA THR A 35 29.20 -6.14 26.77
C THR A 35 28.47 -5.59 28.00
N TYR A 36 28.69 -6.21 29.16
CA TYR A 36 28.10 -5.83 30.44
C TYR A 36 29.23 -5.61 31.45
N THR A 37 29.38 -4.37 31.94
CA THR A 37 30.58 -3.96 32.71
C THR A 37 30.27 -3.68 34.17
N GLY A 38 30.76 -4.54 35.07
CA GLY A 38 30.49 -4.43 36.51
C GLY A 38 29.09 -4.91 36.92
N ILE A 39 28.76 -4.76 38.21
CA ILE A 39 27.46 -5.16 38.77
C ILE A 39 26.39 -4.17 38.31
N TRP A 40 25.26 -4.69 37.83
CA TRP A 40 24.11 -3.87 37.44
C TRP A 40 23.49 -3.18 38.66
N THR A 41 23.23 -1.87 38.57
CA THR A 41 22.62 -1.11 39.68
C THR A 41 21.10 -1.28 39.79
N GLY A 42 20.49 -2.01 38.84
CA GLY A 42 19.04 -2.11 38.69
C GLY A 42 18.40 -0.91 37.98
N ARG A 43 19.19 0.04 37.45
CA ARG A 43 18.76 1.22 36.69
C ARG A 43 18.89 1.02 35.18
N PHE A 44 18.16 1.83 34.42
CA PHE A 44 18.15 1.82 32.97
C PHE A 44 18.67 3.13 32.36
N LYS A 45 19.11 3.07 31.11
CA LYS A 45 19.46 4.19 30.24
C LYS A 45 18.83 3.99 28.85
N PRO A 46 18.49 5.07 28.12
CA PRO A 46 18.00 4.98 26.75
C PRO A 46 19.14 4.64 25.77
N ALA A 47 18.99 3.56 25.00
CA ALA A 47 19.89 3.23 23.88
C ALA A 47 19.15 2.40 22.80
N TRP A 48 19.68 2.38 21.58
CA TRP A 48 19.21 1.41 20.58
C TRP A 48 19.77 0.02 20.92
N SER A 49 18.96 -1.03 20.81
CA SER A 49 19.42 -2.42 20.91
C SER A 49 18.49 -3.34 20.11
N ASN A 50 19.07 -4.43 19.60
CA ASN A 50 18.36 -5.55 18.98
C ASN A 50 18.58 -6.88 19.73
N ASN A 51 18.86 -6.80 21.04
CA ASN A 51 18.75 -7.93 21.96
C ASN A 51 17.25 -8.17 22.28
N PRO A 52 16.70 -9.37 22.02
CA PRO A 52 15.26 -9.60 22.10
C PRO A 52 14.68 -9.48 23.51
N ALA A 53 15.48 -9.70 24.57
CA ALA A 53 15.02 -9.56 25.95
C ALA A 53 14.77 -8.10 26.34
N TRP A 54 15.58 -7.16 25.86
CA TRP A 54 15.36 -5.73 26.08
C TRP A 54 14.24 -5.18 25.20
N VAL A 55 14.09 -5.67 23.97
CA VAL A 55 12.92 -5.35 23.13
C VAL A 55 11.62 -5.87 23.75
N PHE A 56 11.66 -7.06 24.38
CA PHE A 56 10.53 -7.61 25.14
C PHE A 56 10.22 -6.74 26.37
N TYR A 57 11.22 -6.37 27.17
CA TYR A 57 11.05 -5.47 28.31
C TYR A 57 10.38 -4.15 27.91
N ASP A 58 10.81 -3.56 26.79
CA ASP A 58 10.25 -2.31 26.27
C ASP A 58 8.78 -2.49 25.82
N LEU A 59 8.45 -3.50 25.00
CA LEU A 59 7.05 -3.77 24.61
C LEU A 59 6.13 -4.11 25.80
N VAL A 60 6.67 -4.62 26.89
CA VAL A 60 5.92 -4.93 28.11
C VAL A 60 5.72 -3.69 28.99
N THR A 61 6.71 -2.80 29.09
CA THR A 61 6.67 -1.63 30.00
C THR A 61 6.23 -0.33 29.34
N ASN A 62 6.26 -0.22 28.01
CA ASN A 62 5.94 1.02 27.30
C ASN A 62 4.42 1.27 27.26
N GLU A 63 4.00 2.43 27.77
CA GLU A 63 2.60 2.86 27.80
C GLU A 63 2.06 3.28 26.41
N ARG A 64 2.93 3.73 25.50
CA ARG A 64 2.51 4.34 24.22
C ARG A 64 2.16 3.32 23.13
N TYR A 65 2.85 2.19 23.10
CA TYR A 65 2.71 1.15 22.06
C TYR A 65 2.88 -0.27 22.58
N GLY A 66 3.15 -0.44 23.89
CA GLY A 66 3.25 -1.71 24.57
C GLY A 66 2.01 -2.03 25.39
N ILE A 67 2.18 -2.85 26.43
CA ILE A 67 1.13 -3.15 27.43
C ILE A 67 1.39 -2.50 28.80
N GLY A 68 2.20 -1.44 28.86
CA GLY A 68 2.60 -0.78 30.11
C GLY A 68 1.41 -0.35 30.97
N GLU A 69 0.40 0.28 30.36
CA GLU A 69 -0.84 0.71 31.06
C GLU A 69 -1.60 -0.47 31.69
N MET A 70 -1.53 -1.67 31.10
CA MET A 70 -2.25 -2.86 31.58
C MET A 70 -1.52 -3.60 32.70
N ILE A 71 -0.20 -3.50 32.76
CA ILE A 71 0.63 -4.12 33.81
C ILE A 71 0.64 -3.28 35.09
N GLY A 72 0.51 -1.96 34.98
CA GLY A 72 0.40 -1.06 36.14
C GLY A 72 1.53 -1.25 37.16
N SER A 73 1.19 -1.32 38.45
CA SER A 73 2.17 -1.38 39.55
C SER A 73 2.82 -2.75 39.77
N PHE A 74 2.36 -3.81 39.10
CA PHE A 74 2.81 -5.18 39.35
C PHE A 74 4.19 -5.48 38.76
N GLY A 75 4.59 -4.74 37.72
CA GLY A 75 5.95 -4.78 37.19
C GLY A 75 6.34 -6.05 36.44
N VAL A 76 7.64 -6.14 36.16
CA VAL A 76 8.27 -7.17 35.33
C VAL A 76 9.55 -7.61 35.99
N ASP A 77 9.85 -8.92 35.98
CA ASP A 77 11.10 -9.46 36.48
C ASP A 77 12.28 -9.08 35.58
N LYS A 78 12.80 -7.88 35.86
CA LYS A 78 13.95 -7.31 35.17
C LYS A 78 15.25 -8.06 35.44
N PHE A 79 15.33 -8.89 36.49
CA PHE A 79 16.52 -9.66 36.82
C PHE A 79 16.55 -10.99 36.05
N ALA A 80 15.41 -11.67 35.92
CA ALA A 80 15.27 -12.80 34.99
C ALA A 80 15.56 -12.35 33.55
N LEU A 81 14.99 -11.24 33.10
CA LEU A 81 15.27 -10.68 31.77
C LEU A 81 16.74 -10.27 31.59
N TYR A 82 17.43 -9.79 32.63
CA TYR A 82 18.87 -9.51 32.57
C TYR A 82 19.71 -10.78 32.34
N ALA A 83 19.36 -11.90 32.99
CA ALA A 83 20.03 -13.18 32.77
C ALA A 83 19.77 -13.72 31.35
N ILE A 84 18.54 -13.60 30.86
CA ILE A 84 18.15 -13.96 29.48
C ILE A 84 18.89 -13.10 28.45
N ALA A 85 18.97 -11.78 28.68
CA ALA A 85 19.64 -10.85 27.78
C ALA A 85 21.14 -11.17 27.65
N ARG A 86 21.81 -11.47 28.77
CA ARG A 86 23.20 -11.94 28.81
C ARG A 86 23.40 -13.18 27.93
N TYR A 87 22.54 -14.18 28.05
CA TYR A 87 22.59 -15.41 27.25
C TYR A 87 22.28 -15.16 25.76
N CYS A 88 21.42 -14.19 25.42
CA CYS A 88 21.18 -13.77 24.03
C CYS A 88 22.41 -13.12 23.37
N ASP A 89 23.25 -12.44 24.16
CA ASP A 89 24.46 -11.76 23.71
C ASP A 89 25.70 -12.68 23.64
N GLU A 90 25.62 -13.93 24.10
CA GLU A 90 26.71 -14.90 23.99
C GLU A 90 27.07 -15.18 22.53
N LEU A 91 28.37 -15.33 22.24
CA LEU A 91 28.88 -15.54 20.90
C LEU A 91 28.91 -17.03 20.53
N VAL A 92 28.11 -17.41 19.52
CA VAL A 92 28.00 -18.77 18.96
C VAL A 92 28.42 -18.79 17.49
N ASP A 93 28.59 -19.97 16.89
CA ASP A 93 29.04 -20.06 15.49
C ASP A 93 27.96 -19.60 14.49
N ASP A 94 28.40 -18.81 13.50
CA ASP A 94 27.55 -18.28 12.43
C ASP A 94 27.31 -19.28 11.27
N GLY A 95 28.05 -20.39 11.27
CA GLY A 95 28.07 -21.41 10.21
C GLY A 95 28.99 -21.11 9.02
N PHE A 96 29.63 -19.94 8.98
CA PHE A 96 30.60 -19.53 7.96
C PHE A 96 32.04 -19.44 8.49
N GLY A 97 32.25 -19.76 9.78
CA GLY A 97 33.56 -19.76 10.45
C GLY A 97 33.81 -18.52 11.32
N ASN A 98 32.81 -17.66 11.52
CA ASN A 98 32.87 -16.55 12.47
C ASN A 98 31.92 -16.81 13.65
N LYS A 99 31.84 -15.83 14.56
CA LYS A 99 30.88 -15.82 15.67
C LYS A 99 29.82 -14.74 15.47
N GLU A 100 28.59 -15.03 15.90
CA GLU A 100 27.48 -14.10 16.00
C GLU A 100 26.81 -14.18 17.38
N PRO A 101 26.04 -13.16 17.81
CA PRO A 101 25.22 -13.27 19.02
C PRO A 101 24.20 -14.40 18.90
N ARG A 102 23.99 -15.15 19.98
CA ARG A 102 23.10 -16.30 20.07
C ARG A 102 21.71 -15.99 19.50
N PHE A 103 21.14 -14.86 19.92
CA PHE A 103 19.87 -14.34 19.40
C PHE A 103 19.91 -12.84 19.11
N THR A 104 19.32 -12.48 17.98
CA THR A 104 19.02 -11.11 17.57
C THR A 104 17.56 -11.00 17.15
N PHE A 105 16.98 -9.81 17.25
CA PHE A 105 15.62 -9.55 16.80
C PHE A 105 15.51 -8.22 16.07
N ASN A 106 15.16 -8.30 14.78
CA ASN A 106 14.99 -7.15 13.90
C ASN A 106 13.64 -7.32 13.17
N ALA A 107 12.59 -6.68 13.69
CA ALA A 107 11.26 -6.70 13.09
C ALA A 107 10.66 -5.29 13.00
N TYR A 108 9.71 -5.13 12.07
CA TYR A 108 8.86 -3.94 11.97
C TYR A 108 7.40 -4.41 12.07
N ILE A 109 6.65 -3.89 13.04
CA ILE A 109 5.27 -4.33 13.32
C ILE A 109 4.33 -3.30 12.69
N THR A 110 3.57 -3.72 11.67
CA THR A 110 2.67 -2.85 10.90
C THR A 110 1.20 -3.24 10.96
N SER A 111 0.90 -4.46 11.42
CA SER A 111 -0.46 -4.99 11.56
C SER A 111 -0.86 -5.11 13.03
N GLN A 112 -2.14 -4.86 13.32
CA GLN A 112 -2.70 -5.04 14.65
C GLN A 112 -2.88 -6.55 14.94
N ARG A 113 -2.34 -7.01 16.06
CA ARG A 113 -2.44 -8.39 16.56
C ARG A 113 -2.72 -8.37 18.06
N LYS A 114 -3.14 -9.50 18.66
CA LYS A 114 -3.28 -9.57 20.12
C LYS A 114 -1.91 -9.43 20.78
N ALA A 115 -1.78 -8.56 21.77
CA ALA A 115 -0.49 -8.30 22.44
C ALA A 115 0.16 -9.58 22.99
N LYS A 116 -0.63 -10.49 23.58
CA LYS A 116 -0.14 -11.80 24.06
C LYS A 116 0.51 -12.64 22.96
N GLU A 117 -0.09 -12.70 21.76
CA GLU A 117 0.48 -13.45 20.62
C GLU A 117 1.81 -12.82 20.16
N VAL A 118 1.93 -11.49 20.13
CA VAL A 118 3.16 -10.79 19.75
C VAL A 118 4.26 -10.98 20.80
N LEU A 119 3.90 -10.97 22.09
CA LEU A 119 4.82 -11.22 23.19
C LEU A 119 5.27 -12.68 23.23
N ASP A 120 4.40 -13.65 22.95
CA ASP A 120 4.75 -15.07 22.85
C ASP A 120 5.64 -15.34 21.64
N ASP A 121 5.35 -14.74 20.48
CA ASP A 121 6.21 -14.81 19.29
C ASP A 121 7.61 -14.23 19.59
N LEU A 122 7.70 -13.06 20.25
CA LEU A 122 8.98 -12.45 20.63
C LEU A 122 9.72 -13.28 21.70
N ALA A 123 9.01 -13.80 22.70
CA ALA A 123 9.61 -14.66 23.71
C ALA A 123 10.19 -15.93 23.08
N SER A 124 9.52 -16.50 22.07
CA SER A 124 10.01 -17.68 21.34
C SER A 124 11.40 -17.47 20.71
N VAL A 125 11.74 -16.23 20.31
CA VAL A 125 13.05 -15.89 19.71
C VAL A 125 14.20 -16.21 20.66
N PHE A 126 14.02 -15.95 21.97
CA PHE A 126 15.00 -16.30 23.01
C PHE A 126 14.65 -17.59 23.77
N ARG A 127 13.79 -18.46 23.21
CA ARG A 127 13.30 -19.70 23.85
C ARG A 127 12.61 -19.44 25.20
N GLY A 128 11.97 -18.27 25.34
CA GLY A 128 11.28 -17.81 26.54
C GLY A 128 9.81 -18.25 26.61
N MET A 129 9.32 -18.45 27.82
CA MET A 129 7.92 -18.63 28.18
C MET A 129 7.52 -17.54 29.18
N PRO A 130 6.71 -16.54 28.79
CA PRO A 130 6.26 -15.50 29.71
C PRO A 130 5.11 -16.00 30.59
N LEU A 131 5.33 -15.99 31.91
CA LEU A 131 4.44 -16.48 32.96
C LEU A 131 4.12 -15.36 33.96
N TRP A 132 2.91 -15.37 34.51
CA TRP A 132 2.58 -14.61 35.70
C TRP A 132 2.89 -15.44 36.96
N ASP A 133 3.80 -14.97 37.81
CA ASP A 133 4.21 -15.70 39.03
C ASP A 133 3.27 -15.44 40.24
N GLY A 134 2.28 -14.56 40.07
CA GLY A 134 1.36 -14.11 41.13
C GLY A 134 1.64 -12.68 41.62
N GLN A 135 2.85 -12.15 41.40
CA GLN A 135 3.24 -10.79 41.77
C GLN A 135 3.66 -9.93 40.58
N GLN A 136 4.39 -10.50 39.62
CA GLN A 136 4.98 -9.81 38.48
C GLN A 136 4.94 -10.69 37.21
N LEU A 137 5.17 -10.08 36.04
CA LEU A 137 5.42 -10.83 34.81
C LEU A 137 6.89 -11.28 34.78
N THR A 138 7.13 -12.58 34.69
CA THR A 138 8.48 -13.16 34.55
C THR A 138 8.59 -14.00 33.28
N CYS A 139 9.82 -14.31 32.87
CA CYS A 139 10.11 -15.15 31.70
C CYS A 139 11.05 -16.28 32.08
N PHE A 140 10.62 -17.52 31.86
CA PHE A 140 11.48 -18.70 31.96
C PHE A 140 12.07 -19.01 30.60
N GLN A 141 13.37 -19.32 30.55
CA GLN A 141 14.07 -19.64 29.30
C GLN A 141 14.41 -21.13 29.23
N ASP A 142 14.11 -21.77 28.10
CA ASP A 142 14.55 -23.15 27.84
C ASP A 142 16.05 -23.17 27.49
N ARG A 143 16.87 -23.18 28.54
CA ARG A 143 18.32 -23.37 28.55
C ARG A 143 18.70 -24.47 29.56
N PRO A 144 19.88 -25.08 29.44
CA PRO A 144 20.45 -25.92 30.50
C PRO A 144 20.52 -25.15 31.83
N SER A 145 20.17 -25.83 32.91
CA SER A 145 20.34 -25.38 34.31
C SER A 145 20.41 -26.61 35.20
N ASP A 146 21.02 -26.47 36.37
CA ASP A 146 21.11 -27.56 37.34
C ASP A 146 19.72 -27.92 37.90
N PRO A 147 19.47 -29.21 38.22
CA PRO A 147 18.19 -29.63 38.78
C PRO A 147 17.98 -29.05 40.19
N VAL A 148 16.79 -28.49 40.42
CA VAL A 148 16.39 -27.86 41.69
C VAL A 148 16.06 -28.91 42.75
N TRP A 149 15.42 -30.01 42.35
CA TRP A 149 15.02 -31.08 43.26
C TRP A 149 15.04 -32.46 42.60
N THR A 150 15.23 -33.50 43.42
CA THR A 150 15.15 -34.92 43.00
C THR A 150 13.88 -35.58 43.53
N TYR A 151 13.10 -36.17 42.62
CA TYR A 151 11.93 -37.00 42.93
C TYR A 151 12.24 -38.49 42.74
N THR A 152 11.81 -39.31 43.70
CA THR A 152 12.05 -40.75 43.80
C THR A 152 10.74 -41.46 44.17
N ASN A 153 10.68 -42.79 44.02
CA ASN A 153 9.51 -43.56 44.44
C ASN A 153 9.23 -43.44 45.96
N SER A 154 10.19 -42.96 46.76
CA SER A 154 10.04 -42.72 48.21
C SER A 154 9.61 -41.28 48.59
N ASN A 155 9.37 -40.38 47.62
CA ASN A 155 8.74 -39.06 47.85
C ASN A 155 7.63 -38.68 46.86
N VAL A 156 7.24 -39.61 45.99
CA VAL A 156 6.05 -39.55 45.15
C VAL A 156 4.93 -40.38 45.77
N ILE A 157 3.69 -39.90 45.71
CA ILE A 157 2.51 -40.58 46.24
C ILE A 157 2.32 -41.90 45.48
N ASP A 158 2.03 -42.97 46.22
CA ASP A 158 2.05 -44.37 45.75
C ASP A 158 3.38 -44.85 45.13
N GLY A 159 4.43 -44.02 45.10
CA GLY A 159 5.68 -44.29 44.38
C GLY A 159 5.52 -44.42 42.86
N LYS A 160 4.45 -43.86 42.27
CA LYS A 160 4.09 -44.08 40.85
C LYS A 160 4.35 -42.85 39.97
N PHE A 161 5.24 -43.01 39.00
CA PHE A 161 5.40 -42.08 37.88
C PHE A 161 4.56 -42.54 36.68
N LYS A 162 3.83 -41.62 36.04
CA LYS A 162 3.05 -41.89 34.83
C LYS A 162 3.72 -41.25 33.62
N TYR A 163 4.37 -42.05 32.80
CA TYR A 163 4.97 -41.57 31.55
C TYR A 163 3.97 -41.56 30.38
N THR A 164 4.10 -40.55 29.51
CA THR A 164 3.41 -40.50 28.22
C THR A 164 4.39 -40.03 27.15
N SER A 165 4.58 -40.84 26.10
CA SER A 165 5.50 -40.56 25.00
C SER A 165 4.80 -39.94 23.79
N THR A 166 5.45 -39.00 23.11
CA THR A 166 4.96 -38.37 21.88
C THR A 166 4.84 -39.39 20.74
N ALA A 167 3.66 -39.43 20.11
CA ALA A 167 3.35 -40.32 19.00
C ALA A 167 4.33 -40.15 17.82
N LYS A 168 4.70 -41.25 17.14
CA LYS A 168 5.66 -41.22 16.03
C LYS A 168 5.26 -40.24 14.91
N SER A 169 3.97 -40.13 14.60
CA SER A 169 3.42 -39.22 13.58
C SER A 169 3.52 -37.73 13.94
N ALA A 170 3.58 -37.40 15.23
CA ALA A 170 3.70 -36.02 15.71
C ALA A 170 5.15 -35.51 15.75
N ARG A 171 6.13 -36.37 15.43
CA ARG A 171 7.56 -36.02 15.38
C ARG A 171 8.00 -35.82 13.93
N HIS A 172 8.48 -34.63 13.64
CA HIS A 172 9.01 -34.22 12.35
C HIS A 172 10.49 -34.61 12.27
N ASN A 173 10.95 -34.95 11.07
CA ASN A 173 12.36 -35.27 10.81
C ASN A 173 13.00 -34.28 9.81
N ALA A 174 12.24 -33.27 9.38
CA ALA A 174 12.74 -32.09 8.69
C ALA A 174 11.98 -30.83 9.12
N ILE A 175 12.67 -29.69 9.16
CA ILE A 175 12.15 -28.38 9.54
C ILE A 175 12.51 -27.38 8.42
N GLU A 176 11.51 -26.65 7.92
CA GLU A 176 11.63 -25.57 6.94
C GLU A 176 11.43 -24.24 7.68
N VAL A 177 12.49 -23.45 7.83
CA VAL A 177 12.51 -22.20 8.60
C VAL A 177 12.56 -20.99 7.67
N SER A 178 11.49 -20.19 7.65
CA SER A 178 11.46 -18.88 6.97
C SER A 178 12.19 -17.81 7.79
N TRP A 179 13.03 -17.00 7.12
CA TRP A 179 13.80 -15.90 7.71
C TRP A 179 14.07 -14.78 6.68
N ILE A 180 14.51 -13.59 7.12
CA ILE A 180 14.72 -12.43 6.22
C ILE A 180 16.20 -12.24 5.87
N ASN A 181 16.56 -12.45 4.60
CA ASN A 181 17.95 -12.34 4.16
C ASN A 181 18.34 -10.91 3.79
N GLN A 182 19.02 -10.21 4.71
CA GLN A 182 19.57 -8.86 4.48
C GLN A 182 20.46 -8.79 3.23
N SER A 183 21.25 -9.83 2.97
CA SER A 183 22.17 -9.90 1.83
C SER A 183 21.47 -10.17 0.49
N ASN A 184 20.19 -10.54 0.49
CA ASN A 184 19.36 -10.73 -0.70
C ASN A 184 18.26 -9.64 -0.77
N GLY A 185 18.61 -8.39 -0.42
CA GLY A 185 17.69 -7.26 -0.51
C GLY A 185 16.54 -7.31 0.50
N TRP A 186 16.73 -7.98 1.64
CA TRP A 186 15.71 -8.18 2.69
C TRP A 186 14.50 -9.03 2.23
N SER A 187 14.69 -9.92 1.26
CA SER A 187 13.68 -10.92 0.88
C SER A 187 13.52 -12.02 1.93
N GLU A 188 12.33 -12.62 2.01
CA GLU A 188 12.12 -13.87 2.73
C GLU A 188 12.84 -15.04 2.01
N GLU A 189 13.62 -15.80 2.77
CA GLU A 189 14.28 -17.05 2.36
C GLU A 189 13.93 -18.18 3.32
N ARG A 190 14.20 -19.42 2.91
CA ARG A 190 13.87 -20.62 3.68
C ARG A 190 15.09 -21.51 3.85
N GLU A 191 15.48 -21.72 5.10
CA GLU A 191 16.51 -22.68 5.48
C GLU A 191 15.86 -24.04 5.74
N PHE A 192 16.40 -25.12 5.18
CA PHE A 192 15.86 -26.47 5.34
C PHE A 192 16.85 -27.36 6.10
N ILE A 193 16.40 -27.91 7.23
CA ILE A 193 17.20 -28.72 8.15
C ILE A 193 16.54 -30.10 8.24
N GLN A 194 17.28 -31.19 8.01
CA GLN A 194 16.75 -32.55 8.08
C GLN A 194 17.64 -33.48 8.90
N ASP A 195 17.07 -34.60 9.37
CA ASP A 195 17.77 -35.68 10.07
C ASP A 195 17.68 -36.97 9.23
N ASP A 196 18.74 -37.27 8.48
CA ASP A 196 18.79 -38.37 7.52
C ASP A 196 18.55 -39.73 8.17
N ASP A 197 19.07 -39.96 9.40
CA ASP A 197 18.86 -41.19 10.17
C ASP A 197 17.37 -41.39 10.49
N LEU A 198 16.68 -40.33 10.92
CA LEU A 198 15.25 -40.39 11.22
C LEU A 198 14.40 -40.52 9.94
N ILE A 199 14.83 -39.94 8.81
CA ILE A 199 14.17 -40.13 7.50
C ILE A 199 14.31 -41.59 7.06
N GLN A 200 15.52 -42.14 7.09
CA GLN A 200 15.79 -43.54 6.72
C GLN A 200 15.03 -44.51 7.64
N ARG A 201 15.05 -44.28 8.95
CA ARG A 201 14.37 -45.12 9.95
C ARG A 201 12.84 -45.09 9.83
N PHE A 202 12.27 -43.97 9.38
CA PHE A 202 10.82 -43.79 9.33
C PHE A 202 10.20 -43.91 7.94
N GLY A 203 11.00 -43.99 6.88
CA GLY A 203 10.56 -44.31 5.52
C GLY A 203 9.97 -43.13 4.75
N GLY A 204 10.31 -41.90 5.15
CA GLY A 204 9.79 -40.69 4.50
C GLY A 204 10.12 -39.41 5.27
N VAL A 205 9.89 -38.27 4.61
CA VAL A 205 10.10 -36.93 5.19
C VAL A 205 8.79 -36.40 5.78
N ASN A 206 8.84 -35.99 7.03
CA ASN A 206 7.77 -35.30 7.75
C ASN A 206 8.26 -33.89 8.08
N VAL A 207 7.77 -32.89 7.33
CA VAL A 207 8.27 -31.50 7.36
C VAL A 207 7.40 -30.61 8.25
N LYS A 208 8.03 -29.92 9.21
CA LYS A 208 7.40 -28.81 9.95
C LYS A 208 7.81 -27.48 9.32
N LYS A 209 6.86 -26.57 9.07
CA LYS A 209 7.16 -25.20 8.63
C LYS A 209 7.11 -24.24 9.81
N VAL A 210 8.10 -23.37 9.92
CA VAL A 210 8.27 -22.43 11.04
C VAL A 210 8.75 -21.09 10.49
N THR A 211 8.26 -19.98 11.04
CA THR A 211 8.79 -18.64 10.73
C THR A 211 9.64 -18.16 11.89
N ALA A 212 10.92 -17.87 11.65
CA ALA A 212 11.80 -17.31 12.68
C ALA A 212 11.52 -15.81 12.82
N PHE A 213 10.67 -15.45 13.77
CA PHE A 213 10.16 -14.08 13.94
C PHE A 213 11.29 -13.07 14.20
N GLY A 214 11.37 -12.03 13.35
CA GLY A 214 12.43 -11.02 13.39
C GLY A 214 13.85 -11.53 13.14
N CYS A 215 14.01 -12.74 12.62
CA CYS A 215 15.32 -13.34 12.35
C CYS A 215 15.90 -12.84 11.02
N THR A 216 17.12 -12.30 11.09
CA THR A 216 17.85 -11.78 9.93
C THR A 216 19.20 -12.45 9.68
N SER A 217 19.52 -13.51 10.44
CA SER A 217 20.73 -14.32 10.26
C SER A 217 20.36 -15.74 9.85
N ARG A 218 21.11 -16.28 8.87
CA ARG A 218 21.01 -17.67 8.46
C ARG A 218 21.43 -18.63 9.57
N GLY A 219 22.48 -18.29 10.33
CA GLY A 219 22.95 -19.10 11.46
C GLY A 219 21.88 -19.23 12.53
N GLN A 220 21.28 -18.11 12.95
CA GLN A 220 20.15 -18.08 13.87
C GLN A 220 18.93 -18.86 13.34
N ALA A 221 18.57 -18.72 12.05
CA ALA A 221 17.47 -19.48 11.45
C ALA A 221 17.74 -21.01 11.46
N HIS A 222 18.97 -21.43 11.15
CA HIS A 222 19.39 -22.83 11.22
C HIS A 222 19.37 -23.34 12.66
N ARG A 223 19.84 -22.56 13.65
CA ARG A 223 19.76 -22.93 15.08
C ARG A 223 18.31 -23.07 15.57
N VAL A 224 17.36 -22.24 15.09
CA VAL A 224 15.93 -22.40 15.39
C VAL A 224 15.41 -23.74 14.86
N GLY A 225 15.67 -24.06 13.59
CA GLY A 225 15.24 -25.33 13.00
C GLY A 225 15.87 -26.55 13.67
N LYS A 226 17.19 -26.49 13.92
CA LYS A 226 17.94 -27.56 14.59
C LYS A 226 17.49 -27.75 16.05
N TRP A 227 17.14 -26.68 16.77
CA TRP A 227 16.58 -26.79 18.13
C TRP A 227 15.27 -27.56 18.17
N ILE A 228 14.35 -27.27 17.25
CA ILE A 228 13.06 -27.97 17.15
C ILE A 228 13.29 -29.44 16.79
N LEU A 229 14.15 -29.71 15.80
CA LEU A 229 14.50 -31.05 15.35
C LEU A 229 15.16 -31.89 16.47
N GLN A 230 16.10 -31.32 17.23
CA GLN A 230 16.74 -32.01 18.36
C GLN A 230 15.79 -32.18 19.55
N THR A 231 14.89 -31.23 19.81
CA THR A 231 13.81 -31.37 20.80
C THR A 231 12.93 -32.58 20.46
N GLU A 232 12.39 -32.64 19.24
CA GLU A 232 11.55 -33.77 18.80
C GLU A 232 12.34 -35.11 18.67
N LYS A 233 13.67 -35.05 18.51
CA LYS A 233 14.59 -36.21 18.50
C LYS A 233 14.97 -36.72 19.89
N LEU A 234 15.07 -35.88 20.91
CA LEU A 234 15.61 -36.24 22.23
C LEU A 234 14.55 -36.25 23.34
N GLU A 235 13.71 -35.22 23.41
CA GLU A 235 12.75 -34.97 24.49
C GLU A 235 11.37 -35.54 24.13
N LYS A 236 11.28 -36.88 24.18
CA LYS A 236 10.12 -37.63 23.66
C LYS A 236 9.04 -37.89 24.70
N ASP A 237 9.42 -37.91 25.97
CA ASP A 237 8.56 -38.35 27.06
C ASP A 237 8.11 -37.17 27.92
N SER A 238 6.92 -37.30 28.48
CA SER A 238 6.40 -36.49 29.58
C SER A 238 6.17 -37.40 30.79
N VAL A 239 6.27 -36.83 31.99
CA VAL A 239 5.98 -37.53 33.24
C VAL A 239 5.00 -36.72 34.07
N THR A 240 3.98 -37.40 34.60
CA THR A 240 3.01 -36.88 35.55
C THR A 240 3.08 -37.69 36.83
N PHE A 241 3.13 -37.01 37.98
CA PHE A 241 3.14 -37.64 39.30
C PHE A 241 2.59 -36.66 40.35
N SER A 242 2.17 -37.18 41.50
CA SER A 242 1.75 -36.36 42.65
C SER A 242 2.72 -36.53 43.81
N THR A 243 3.00 -35.46 44.54
CA THR A 243 3.83 -35.48 45.75
C THR A 243 3.13 -34.73 46.88
N GLY A 244 3.50 -35.03 48.13
CA GLY A 244 3.04 -34.27 49.29
C GLY A 244 3.82 -32.95 49.44
N ARG A 245 4.06 -32.51 50.68
CA ARG A 245 4.67 -31.21 51.00
C ARG A 245 6.04 -30.90 50.35
N GLU A 246 6.77 -31.89 49.86
CA GLU A 246 8.01 -31.66 49.07
C GLU A 246 7.73 -31.10 47.65
N GLY A 247 6.47 -31.05 47.23
CA GLY A 247 6.03 -30.38 46.00
C GLY A 247 6.13 -28.85 46.01
N VAL A 248 6.40 -28.23 47.16
CA VAL A 248 6.61 -26.78 47.28
C VAL A 248 8.04 -26.35 46.87
N ASN A 249 8.95 -27.31 46.67
CA ASN A 249 10.37 -27.02 46.43
C ASN A 249 10.71 -26.51 45.02
N CYS A 250 9.78 -26.60 44.06
CA CYS A 250 9.98 -26.18 42.66
C CYS A 250 8.84 -25.27 42.19
N ILE A 251 9.11 -24.51 41.12
CA ILE A 251 8.12 -23.73 40.38
C ILE A 251 8.04 -24.20 38.90
N SER A 252 6.98 -23.79 38.19
CA SER A 252 6.88 -24.03 36.75
C SER A 252 8.07 -23.39 36.01
N GLY A 253 8.72 -24.15 35.14
CA GLY A 253 9.94 -23.77 34.43
C GLY A 253 11.22 -24.41 34.98
N ASP A 254 11.23 -24.85 36.25
CA ASP A 254 12.39 -25.50 36.86
C ASP A 254 12.73 -26.84 36.19
N ILE A 255 14.00 -27.24 36.30
CA ILE A 255 14.45 -28.59 35.96
C ILE A 255 14.48 -29.42 37.24
N ILE A 256 13.92 -30.61 37.17
CA ILE A 256 13.92 -31.62 38.24
C ILE A 256 14.61 -32.89 37.77
N GLU A 257 15.18 -33.61 38.73
CA GLU A 257 15.73 -34.95 38.52
C GLU A 257 14.68 -36.00 38.93
N VAL A 258 14.46 -37.00 38.07
CA VAL A 258 13.59 -38.15 38.37
C VAL A 258 14.44 -39.41 38.43
N ALA A 259 14.45 -40.04 39.60
CA ALA A 259 15.09 -41.31 39.89
C ALA A 259 14.01 -42.36 40.19
N ASP A 260 13.50 -42.98 39.14
CA ASP A 260 12.39 -43.94 39.19
C ASP A 260 12.89 -45.39 39.09
N ASP A 261 12.84 -46.09 40.22
CA ASP A 261 13.18 -47.50 40.39
C ASP A 261 12.38 -48.43 39.45
N SER A 262 11.14 -48.05 39.13
CA SER A 262 10.25 -48.85 38.27
C SER A 262 10.60 -48.72 36.78
N PHE A 263 11.21 -47.60 36.37
CA PHE A 263 11.64 -47.36 35.00
C PHE A 263 13.08 -47.86 34.76
N SER A 264 13.98 -47.70 35.73
CA SER A 264 15.35 -48.21 35.69
C SER A 264 15.43 -49.74 35.83
N GLY A 265 14.46 -50.35 36.53
CA GLY A 265 14.47 -51.77 36.90
C GLY A 265 15.42 -52.12 38.05
N VAL A 266 16.07 -51.11 38.67
CA VAL A 266 16.99 -51.24 39.81
C VAL A 266 16.87 -50.02 40.74
N LYS A 267 17.18 -50.18 42.03
CA LYS A 267 17.11 -49.09 43.01
C LYS A 267 18.04 -47.93 42.62
N VAL A 268 17.48 -46.76 42.32
CA VAL A 268 18.19 -45.53 41.88
C VAL A 268 17.93 -44.33 42.78
N GLY A 269 16.94 -44.37 43.67
CA GLY A 269 16.74 -43.31 44.66
C GLY A 269 15.85 -43.74 45.82
N GLY A 270 15.86 -42.97 46.91
CA GLY A 270 15.10 -43.33 48.11
C GLY A 270 15.30 -42.36 49.27
N ARG A 271 15.11 -42.87 50.49
CA ARG A 271 15.31 -42.17 51.76
C ARG A 271 16.51 -42.74 52.53
N VAL A 272 17.26 -41.87 53.20
CA VAL A 272 18.32 -42.27 54.12
C VAL A 272 17.73 -42.67 55.48
N LEU A 273 18.06 -43.87 55.98
CA LEU A 273 17.65 -44.35 57.30
C LEU A 273 18.65 -44.03 58.41
N SER A 274 19.95 -43.99 58.12
CA SER A 274 20.98 -43.59 59.07
C SER A 274 22.24 -43.02 58.38
N VAL A 275 22.99 -42.17 59.08
CA VAL A 275 24.26 -41.59 58.62
C VAL A 275 25.30 -41.76 59.73
N ASN A 276 26.43 -42.39 59.42
CA ASN A 276 27.53 -42.63 60.35
C ASN A 276 28.88 -42.39 59.65
N GLY A 277 29.39 -41.16 59.73
CA GLY A 277 30.58 -40.74 58.97
C GLY A 277 30.32 -40.81 57.47
N SER A 278 31.16 -41.56 56.73
CA SER A 278 30.96 -41.81 55.30
C SER A 278 30.10 -43.05 55.00
N THR A 279 29.59 -43.76 56.01
CA THR A 279 28.69 -44.91 55.85
C THR A 279 27.24 -44.48 56.06
N ILE A 280 26.38 -44.81 55.09
CA ILE A 280 24.96 -44.44 55.04
C ILE A 280 24.12 -45.72 54.93
N THR A 281 23.06 -45.84 55.73
CA THR A 281 22.03 -46.87 55.54
C THR A 281 20.86 -46.27 54.76
N VAL A 282 20.44 -46.90 53.68
CA VAL A 282 19.30 -46.47 52.84
C VAL A 282 18.03 -47.29 53.10
N ASP A 283 16.91 -46.90 52.47
CA ASP A 283 15.59 -47.51 52.67
C ASP A 283 15.39 -48.90 52.04
N ALA A 284 16.22 -49.28 51.07
CA ALA A 284 16.22 -50.61 50.46
C ALA A 284 17.60 -50.96 49.86
N PRO A 285 17.93 -52.26 49.71
CA PRO A 285 19.17 -52.69 49.07
C PRO A 285 19.33 -52.20 47.63
N ILE A 286 20.57 -51.86 47.25
CA ILE A 286 20.94 -51.38 45.91
C ILE A 286 21.79 -52.44 45.22
N ASP A 287 21.43 -52.82 43.99
CA ASP A 287 22.26 -53.69 43.16
C ASP A 287 23.56 -52.97 42.76
N TRP A 288 24.72 -53.52 43.12
CA TRP A 288 26.03 -52.91 42.89
C TRP A 288 27.08 -53.98 42.57
N LYS A 289 27.77 -53.80 41.43
CA LYS A 289 28.80 -54.71 40.94
C LYS A 289 30.20 -54.24 41.34
N TYR A 290 31.15 -55.16 41.39
CA TYR A 290 32.52 -54.89 41.84
C TYR A 290 33.25 -53.81 41.02
N ASP A 291 32.90 -53.66 39.74
CA ASP A 291 33.46 -52.68 38.80
C ASP A 291 32.56 -51.45 38.56
N ASP A 292 31.39 -51.37 39.23
CA ASP A 292 30.51 -50.20 39.14
C ASP A 292 31.22 -48.95 39.68
N LYS A 293 31.02 -47.82 39.00
CA LYS A 293 31.43 -46.49 39.44
C LYS A 293 30.23 -45.56 39.35
N GLY A 294 30.06 -44.74 40.38
CA GLY A 294 28.91 -43.86 40.48
C GLY A 294 29.02 -42.87 41.64
N THR A 295 28.05 -41.96 41.67
CA THR A 295 27.92 -40.88 42.65
C THR A 295 26.61 -41.02 43.43
N PHE A 296 26.66 -40.61 44.69
CA PHE A 296 25.51 -40.47 45.58
C PHE A 296 25.16 -38.99 45.65
N SER A 297 23.94 -38.64 45.24
CA SER A 297 23.41 -37.28 45.19
C SER A 297 22.45 -37.06 46.36
N PHE A 298 22.61 -35.97 47.09
CA PHE A 298 21.77 -35.64 48.26
C PHE A 298 21.68 -34.13 48.50
N LEU A 299 20.65 -33.68 49.23
CA LEU A 299 20.54 -32.28 49.64
C LEU A 299 21.62 -31.93 50.67
N GLY A 300 22.58 -31.11 50.28
CA GLY A 300 23.71 -30.68 51.11
C GLY A 300 23.39 -29.49 52.02
N ALA A 301 24.35 -29.13 52.87
CA ALA A 301 24.24 -27.98 53.79
C ALA A 301 24.09 -26.62 53.05
N SER A 302 24.50 -26.58 51.78
CA SER A 302 24.36 -25.42 50.88
C SER A 302 22.92 -25.15 50.41
N GLY A 303 22.00 -26.10 50.59
CA GLY A 303 20.63 -26.03 50.08
C GLY A 303 20.46 -26.51 48.62
N GLY A 304 21.54 -26.95 47.97
CA GLY A 304 21.51 -27.64 46.67
C GLY A 304 21.82 -29.13 46.77
N PHE A 305 21.66 -29.86 45.66
CA PHE A 305 22.06 -31.27 45.59
C PHE A 305 23.57 -31.40 45.36
N GLU A 306 24.26 -32.01 46.32
CA GLU A 306 25.70 -32.29 46.28
C GLU A 306 25.93 -33.76 45.88
N LYS A 307 26.94 -34.02 45.03
CA LYS A 307 27.29 -35.36 44.52
C LYS A 307 28.64 -35.80 45.07
N VAL A 308 28.69 -36.96 45.71
CA VAL A 308 29.91 -37.56 46.29
C VAL A 308 30.16 -38.94 45.67
N ASP A 309 31.42 -39.23 45.35
CA ASP A 309 31.85 -40.54 44.83
C ASP A 309 31.52 -41.68 45.81
N ILE A 310 30.92 -42.74 45.29
CA ILE A 310 30.68 -44.00 46.02
C ILE A 310 32.00 -44.81 46.05
N GLN A 311 32.38 -45.28 47.24
CA GLN A 311 33.51 -46.19 47.42
C GLN A 311 33.08 -47.65 47.23
N SER A 312 31.96 -48.04 47.84
CA SER A 312 31.37 -49.39 47.77
C SER A 312 29.93 -49.39 48.28
N ILE A 313 29.14 -50.38 47.88
CA ILE A 313 27.82 -50.68 48.45
C ILE A 313 27.80 -52.16 48.86
N ASP A 314 27.23 -52.44 50.03
CA ASP A 314 26.91 -53.79 50.51
C ASP A 314 25.44 -53.80 50.97
N GLY A 315 24.56 -54.38 50.15
CA GLY A 315 23.12 -54.38 50.39
C GLY A 315 22.52 -52.96 50.46
N ASP A 316 22.03 -52.59 51.63
CA ASP A 316 21.45 -51.27 51.98
C ASP A 316 22.48 -50.31 52.61
N ILE A 317 23.76 -50.70 52.67
CA ILE A 317 24.85 -49.90 53.24
C ILE A 317 25.71 -49.31 52.12
N VAL A 318 25.64 -47.99 51.95
CA VAL A 318 26.45 -47.21 51.00
C VAL A 318 27.64 -46.60 51.74
N THR A 319 28.86 -46.82 51.25
CA THR A 319 30.07 -46.16 51.76
C THR A 319 30.58 -45.16 50.73
N LEU A 320 30.70 -43.90 51.14
CA LEU A 320 31.18 -42.79 50.31
C LEU A 320 32.69 -42.55 50.51
N ARG A 321 33.34 -41.93 49.52
CA ARG A 321 34.77 -41.55 49.62
C ARG A 321 35.01 -40.40 50.61
N GLU A 322 34.03 -39.54 50.79
CA GLU A 322 34.10 -38.35 51.65
C GLU A 322 32.88 -38.32 52.58
N ILE A 323 32.98 -37.60 53.70
CA ILE A 323 31.88 -37.47 54.66
C ILE A 323 30.86 -36.47 54.09
N PRO A 324 29.59 -36.86 53.87
CA PRO A 324 28.58 -36.02 53.23
C PRO A 324 28.17 -34.84 54.14
N ASN A 325 28.37 -33.61 53.68
CA ASN A 325 28.11 -32.42 54.50
C ASN A 325 26.64 -31.99 54.45
N GLY A 326 25.95 -32.07 55.60
CA GLY A 326 24.55 -31.64 55.73
C GLY A 326 23.51 -32.70 55.41
N LEU A 327 23.91 -33.91 55.00
CA LEU A 327 23.01 -35.05 54.85
C LEU A 327 22.32 -35.37 56.20
N LYS A 328 21.00 -35.61 56.15
CA LYS A 328 20.17 -35.92 57.33
C LYS A 328 19.42 -37.23 57.16
N GLN A 329 19.05 -37.82 58.29
CA GLN A 329 18.07 -38.91 58.34
C GLN A 329 16.77 -38.47 57.66
N TYR A 330 16.18 -39.39 56.89
CA TYR A 330 15.04 -39.18 55.97
C TYR A 330 15.28 -38.18 54.84
N GLY A 331 16.52 -37.76 54.60
CA GLY A 331 16.91 -37.04 53.38
C GLY A 331 16.66 -37.89 52.13
N VAL A 332 16.25 -37.23 51.05
CA VAL A 332 16.13 -37.85 49.72
C VAL A 332 17.51 -38.03 49.13
N PHE A 333 17.76 -39.16 48.48
CA PHE A 333 18.97 -39.42 47.72
C PHE A 333 18.66 -40.00 46.33
N SER A 334 19.60 -39.81 45.40
CA SER A 334 19.67 -40.58 44.14
C SER A 334 21.08 -41.10 43.90
N ILE A 335 21.19 -42.14 43.07
CA ILE A 335 22.45 -42.76 42.66
C ILE A 335 22.55 -42.72 41.15
N SER A 336 23.68 -42.23 40.64
CA SER A 336 24.01 -42.25 39.22
C SER A 336 25.27 -43.08 38.99
N LYS A 337 25.17 -44.12 38.15
CA LYS A 337 26.29 -44.93 37.67
C LYS A 337 26.72 -44.49 36.26
N SER A 338 27.92 -44.87 35.85
CA SER A 338 28.37 -44.70 34.44
C SER A 338 27.48 -45.39 33.40
N THR A 339 26.73 -46.41 33.80
CA THR A 339 25.79 -47.19 32.98
C THR A 339 24.32 -46.83 33.18
N LEU A 340 24.00 -45.97 34.16
CA LEU A 340 22.64 -45.68 34.58
C LEU A 340 22.58 -44.29 35.23
N THR A 341 22.07 -43.32 34.49
CA THR A 341 21.86 -41.95 34.97
C THR A 341 20.41 -41.68 35.29
N THR A 342 20.17 -40.80 36.26
CA THR A 342 18.86 -40.17 36.48
C THR A 342 18.41 -39.40 35.23
N ARG A 343 17.09 -39.18 35.09
CA ARG A 343 16.52 -38.44 33.95
C ARG A 343 16.12 -37.03 34.39
N LEU A 344 16.41 -36.04 33.55
CA LEU A 344 15.98 -34.65 33.79
C LEU A 344 14.63 -34.38 33.11
N PHE A 345 13.78 -33.62 33.80
CA PHE A 345 12.50 -33.17 33.30
C PHE A 345 12.30 -31.69 33.64
N ARG A 346 11.75 -30.89 32.71
CA ARG A 346 11.33 -29.51 32.97
C ARG A 346 9.87 -29.50 33.42
N VAL A 347 9.59 -28.83 34.52
CA VAL A 347 8.23 -28.65 35.06
C VAL A 347 7.45 -27.70 34.16
N ILE A 348 6.29 -28.13 33.65
CA ILE A 348 5.39 -27.29 32.83
C ILE A 348 4.28 -26.71 33.68
N SER A 349 3.71 -27.51 34.59
CA SER A 349 2.72 -27.03 35.56
C SER A 349 2.77 -27.83 36.85
N ILE A 350 2.43 -27.14 37.94
CA ILE A 350 2.18 -27.69 39.26
C ILE A 350 0.75 -27.27 39.62
N THR A 351 -0.09 -28.22 40.03
CA THR A 351 -1.46 -27.95 40.50
C THR A 351 -1.63 -28.54 41.89
N GLU A 352 -2.03 -27.72 42.86
CA GLU A 352 -2.39 -28.20 44.21
C GLU A 352 -3.83 -28.75 44.22
N ASP A 353 -4.03 -29.90 44.87
CA ASP A 353 -5.36 -30.48 45.08
C ASP A 353 -5.98 -30.08 46.43
N ASN A 354 -7.25 -30.45 46.65
CA ASN A 354 -7.98 -30.12 47.88
C ASN A 354 -7.44 -30.83 49.15
N GLU A 355 -6.50 -31.76 49.00
CA GLU A 355 -5.88 -32.51 50.10
C GLU A 355 -4.45 -31.99 50.42
N GLY A 356 -3.96 -31.00 49.66
CA GLY A 356 -2.63 -30.41 49.83
C GLY A 356 -1.51 -31.21 49.15
N ASN A 357 -1.85 -32.03 48.16
CA ASN A 357 -0.86 -32.68 47.29
C ASN A 357 -0.62 -31.84 46.03
N TYR A 358 0.59 -31.90 45.49
CA TYR A 358 0.99 -31.19 44.29
C TYR A 358 1.12 -32.17 43.11
N LEU A 359 0.26 -31.99 42.11
CA LEU A 359 0.29 -32.71 40.83
C LEU A 359 1.27 -32.00 39.89
N TYR A 360 2.37 -32.69 39.56
CA TYR A 360 3.39 -32.24 38.62
C TYR A 360 3.10 -32.75 37.21
N ASN A 361 3.22 -31.88 36.21
CA ASN A 361 3.30 -32.26 34.79
C ASN A 361 4.61 -31.74 34.21
N CYS A 362 5.46 -32.65 33.75
CA CYS A 362 6.81 -32.32 33.28
C CYS A 362 7.10 -32.93 31.91
N ILE A 363 7.91 -32.26 31.10
CA ILE A 363 8.45 -32.79 29.84
C ILE A 363 9.92 -33.16 30.03
N GLN A 364 10.40 -34.17 29.32
CA GLN A 364 11.82 -34.53 29.36
C GLN A 364 12.69 -33.32 28.96
N HIS A 365 13.81 -33.13 29.67
CA HIS A 365 14.81 -32.11 29.34
C HIS A 365 16.15 -32.78 29.07
N GLU A 366 16.84 -32.37 28.00
CA GLU A 366 18.09 -32.98 27.57
C GLU A 366 19.18 -31.91 27.32
N PRO A 367 20.05 -31.59 28.30
CA PRO A 367 20.88 -30.39 28.27
C PRO A 367 21.94 -30.39 27.15
N GLN A 368 22.39 -31.56 26.66
CA GLN A 368 23.30 -31.66 25.52
C GLN A 368 22.71 -31.09 24.21
N LYS A 369 21.38 -30.93 24.12
CA LYS A 369 20.67 -30.35 22.98
C LYS A 369 21.23 -28.98 22.58
N GLU A 370 21.61 -28.15 23.56
CA GLU A 370 22.17 -26.82 23.30
C GLU A 370 23.50 -26.87 22.56
N SER A 371 24.46 -27.66 23.07
CA SER A 371 25.79 -27.76 22.44
C SER A 371 25.72 -28.35 21.03
N ILE A 372 24.78 -29.27 20.77
CA ILE A 372 24.51 -29.83 19.44
C ILE A 372 23.94 -28.78 18.46
N VAL A 373 23.18 -27.80 18.98
CA VAL A 373 22.57 -26.75 18.17
C VAL A 373 23.55 -25.60 17.89
N ASP A 374 24.28 -25.14 18.91
CA ASP A 374 25.19 -24.00 18.78
C ASP A 374 26.44 -24.33 17.96
N ASN A 375 27.07 -25.49 18.22
CA ASN A 375 28.22 -25.97 17.44
C ASN A 375 27.78 -26.71 16.16
N GLY A 376 26.47 -26.77 15.90
CA GLY A 376 25.87 -27.60 14.88
C GLY A 376 25.77 -26.97 13.49
N VAL A 377 26.25 -25.74 13.31
CA VAL A 377 26.08 -24.99 12.06
C VAL A 377 27.36 -25.05 11.25
N ASP A 378 27.30 -25.64 10.06
CA ASP A 378 28.36 -25.56 9.03
C ASP A 378 27.71 -25.40 7.66
N PHE A 379 27.94 -24.24 7.04
CA PHE A 379 27.54 -23.91 5.68
C PHE A 379 28.71 -23.98 4.69
N THR A 380 29.93 -24.23 5.17
CA THR A 380 31.18 -24.27 4.40
C THR A 380 31.51 -25.67 3.86
N GLY A 381 30.83 -26.71 4.36
CA GLY A 381 30.90 -28.07 3.86
C GLY A 381 30.63 -28.20 2.35
N ASN A 382 31.12 -29.28 1.74
CA ASN A 382 31.00 -29.54 0.30
C ASN A 382 30.14 -30.81 0.06
N PRO A 383 29.00 -30.72 -0.67
CA PRO A 383 28.47 -29.53 -1.33
C PRO A 383 27.91 -28.49 -0.35
N PRO A 384 28.04 -27.18 -0.63
CA PRO A 384 27.45 -26.14 0.19
C PRO A 384 25.92 -26.29 0.22
N THR A 385 25.34 -26.04 1.38
CA THR A 385 23.89 -26.12 1.59
C THR A 385 23.14 -25.17 0.66
N GLN A 386 22.17 -25.70 -0.08
CA GLN A 386 21.52 -24.99 -1.20
C GLN A 386 20.64 -23.82 -0.74
N ASN A 387 21.22 -22.61 -0.66
CA ASN A 387 20.49 -21.36 -0.86
C ASN A 387 20.90 -20.76 -2.20
N ILE A 388 20.04 -20.97 -3.21
CA ILE A 388 20.29 -20.50 -4.57
C ILE A 388 20.09 -18.99 -4.61
N ILE A 389 21.20 -18.27 -4.77
CA ILE A 389 21.22 -16.83 -5.00
C ILE A 389 20.48 -16.55 -6.32
N ARG A 390 19.34 -15.88 -6.27
CA ARG A 390 18.65 -15.45 -7.49
C ARG A 390 19.37 -14.25 -8.09
N ILE A 391 20.04 -14.44 -9.23
CA ILE A 391 20.60 -13.33 -10.01
C ILE A 391 19.43 -12.45 -10.48
N PRO A 392 19.46 -11.11 -10.26
CA PRO A 392 18.41 -10.21 -10.68
C PRO A 392 18.30 -10.17 -12.20
N ASN A 393 17.09 -9.99 -12.72
CA ASN A 393 16.86 -9.84 -14.15
C ASN A 393 17.46 -8.51 -14.66
N ILE A 394 17.87 -8.49 -15.93
CA ILE A 394 18.32 -7.28 -16.62
C ILE A 394 17.11 -6.50 -17.13
N GLU A 395 16.89 -5.31 -16.59
CA GLU A 395 15.78 -4.41 -16.91
C GLU A 395 16.23 -3.25 -17.79
N ARG A 396 15.31 -2.75 -18.64
CA ARG A 396 15.50 -1.58 -19.53
C ARG A 396 16.81 -1.57 -20.36
N LEU A 397 17.21 -2.73 -20.89
CA LEU A 397 18.33 -2.84 -21.83
C LEU A 397 18.07 -2.00 -23.10
N SER A 398 19.01 -1.12 -23.46
CA SER A 398 18.90 -0.17 -24.57
C SER A 398 20.25 0.06 -25.28
N ILE A 399 20.22 0.59 -26.51
CA ILE A 399 21.39 0.90 -27.33
C ILE A 399 21.38 2.39 -27.73
N ALA A 400 22.55 3.03 -27.67
CA ALA A 400 22.80 4.37 -28.22
C ALA A 400 24.01 4.34 -29.17
N TYR A 401 23.96 5.09 -30.26
CA TYR A 401 25.09 5.23 -31.19
C TYR A 401 25.93 6.46 -30.84
N VAL A 402 27.26 6.34 -30.93
CA VAL A 402 28.21 7.42 -30.59
C VAL A 402 28.84 7.94 -31.87
N ASN A 403 28.67 9.24 -32.14
CA ASN A 403 29.30 9.92 -33.27
C ASN A 403 30.71 10.37 -32.89
N ASP A 404 31.69 9.47 -32.97
CA ASP A 404 33.10 9.87 -33.00
C ASP A 404 33.93 8.95 -33.92
N SER A 405 34.71 9.58 -34.81
CA SER A 405 35.49 8.97 -35.90
C SER A 405 34.71 8.21 -37.00
N SER A 406 35.40 7.83 -38.07
CA SER A 406 34.88 7.15 -39.26
C SER A 406 34.61 5.64 -39.06
N GLN A 407 34.25 5.22 -37.85
CA GLN A 407 33.88 3.84 -37.50
C GLN A 407 32.65 3.85 -36.62
N VAL A 408 31.71 2.92 -36.85
CA VAL A 408 30.48 2.84 -36.05
C VAL A 408 30.83 2.42 -34.62
N GLN A 409 30.51 3.30 -33.66
CA GLN A 409 30.58 3.04 -32.22
C GLN A 409 29.17 2.96 -31.63
N ALA A 410 28.92 2.00 -30.75
CA ALA A 410 27.63 1.80 -30.09
C ALA A 410 27.79 1.51 -28.59
N ARG A 411 26.87 1.96 -27.75
CA ARG A 411 26.86 1.79 -26.30
C ARG A 411 25.58 1.07 -25.88
N ALA A 412 25.69 0.01 -25.09
CA ALA A 412 24.57 -0.65 -24.42
C ALA A 412 24.45 -0.18 -22.96
N MET A 413 23.23 -0.04 -22.45
CA MET A 413 22.93 0.40 -21.08
C MET A 413 21.71 -0.34 -20.50
N TRP A 414 21.70 -0.65 -19.19
CA TRP A 414 20.62 -1.39 -18.52
C TRP A 414 20.48 -1.05 -17.02
N MET A 415 19.57 -1.72 -16.30
CA MET A 415 19.36 -1.61 -14.85
C MET A 415 19.07 -2.97 -14.20
N THR A 416 19.17 -3.05 -12.87
CA THR A 416 18.80 -4.22 -12.05
C THR A 416 18.12 -3.79 -10.75
N THR A 417 17.28 -4.65 -10.16
CA THR A 417 16.59 -4.38 -8.88
C THR A 417 17.53 -4.35 -7.67
N THR A 418 18.71 -4.96 -7.77
CA THR A 418 19.74 -4.97 -6.74
C THR A 418 21.13 -4.78 -7.36
N ILE A 419 21.97 -3.98 -6.70
CA ILE A 419 23.37 -3.70 -7.07
C ILE A 419 24.37 -4.07 -5.95
N ASN A 420 23.89 -4.60 -4.83
CA ASN A 420 24.65 -4.75 -3.59
C ASN A 420 25.48 -6.05 -3.49
N ARG A 421 25.82 -6.68 -4.62
CA ARG A 421 26.64 -7.91 -4.67
C ARG A 421 27.64 -7.83 -5.83
N ASN A 422 28.71 -8.62 -5.75
CA ASN A 422 29.75 -8.82 -6.77
C ASN A 422 29.21 -9.52 -8.03
N ILE A 423 28.22 -8.92 -8.69
CA ILE A 423 27.61 -9.39 -9.92
C ILE A 423 28.27 -8.61 -11.06
N SER A 424 28.83 -9.35 -12.01
CA SER A 424 29.33 -8.81 -13.28
C SER A 424 28.29 -9.04 -14.37
N PHE A 425 28.32 -8.23 -15.43
CA PHE A 425 27.44 -8.35 -16.57
C PHE A 425 28.22 -8.89 -17.76
N ASN A 426 27.75 -10.02 -18.30
CA ASN A 426 28.27 -10.58 -19.53
C ASN A 426 27.44 -10.06 -20.70
N VAL A 427 28.10 -9.39 -21.64
CA VAL A 427 27.50 -8.76 -22.83
C VAL A 427 27.91 -9.57 -24.05
N THR A 428 26.95 -9.98 -24.89
CA THR A 428 27.18 -10.81 -26.08
C THR A 428 26.58 -10.16 -27.30
N LEU A 429 27.36 -10.04 -28.37
CA LEU A 429 26.92 -9.54 -29.67
C LEU A 429 26.70 -10.72 -30.63
N TYR A 430 25.53 -10.78 -31.27
CA TYR A 430 25.16 -11.78 -32.25
C TYR A 430 24.93 -11.17 -33.64
N LYS A 431 25.28 -11.91 -34.71
CA LYS A 431 24.92 -11.68 -36.12
C LYS A 431 24.50 -13.04 -36.70
N ASP A 432 23.40 -13.11 -37.43
CA ASP A 432 22.83 -14.38 -37.96
C ASP A 432 22.71 -15.52 -36.92
N SER A 433 22.29 -15.17 -35.69
CA SER A 433 22.24 -16.07 -34.52
C SER A 433 23.57 -16.70 -34.06
N LYS A 434 24.72 -16.26 -34.61
CA LYS A 434 26.07 -16.65 -34.16
C LYS A 434 26.68 -15.55 -33.30
N VAL A 435 27.46 -15.94 -32.29
CA VAL A 435 28.21 -15.00 -31.45
C VAL A 435 29.36 -14.41 -32.26
N VAL A 436 29.43 -13.08 -32.33
CA VAL A 436 30.48 -12.30 -33.01
C VAL A 436 31.47 -11.73 -32.01
N SER A 437 31.01 -11.31 -30.82
CA SER A 437 31.86 -10.74 -29.78
C SER A 437 31.24 -10.94 -28.39
N THR A 438 32.08 -10.97 -27.35
CA THR A 438 31.67 -11.01 -25.95
C THR A 438 32.51 -10.07 -25.10
N GLY A 439 31.87 -9.46 -24.10
CA GLY A 439 32.49 -8.56 -23.12
C GLY A 439 32.01 -8.86 -21.70
N ASN A 440 32.72 -8.32 -20.72
CA ASN A 440 32.31 -8.33 -19.31
C ASN A 440 32.54 -6.95 -18.71
N THR A 441 31.64 -6.52 -17.83
CA THR A 441 31.71 -5.23 -17.12
C THR A 441 31.08 -5.36 -15.73
N THR A 442 31.48 -4.52 -14.78
CA THR A 442 30.79 -4.35 -13.48
C THR A 442 29.80 -3.18 -13.50
N ASP A 443 29.93 -2.28 -14.47
CA ASP A 443 29.06 -1.13 -14.65
C ASP A 443 27.79 -1.53 -15.39
N LEU A 444 26.76 -0.68 -15.32
CA LEU A 444 25.47 -0.89 -15.98
C LEU A 444 25.48 -0.51 -17.48
N GLU A 445 26.66 -0.52 -18.10
CA GLU A 445 26.90 -0.10 -19.49
C GLU A 445 28.12 -0.76 -20.15
N TYR A 446 28.14 -0.79 -21.49
CA TYR A 446 29.20 -1.40 -22.29
C TYR A 446 29.33 -0.74 -23.68
N TYR A 447 30.55 -0.68 -24.24
CA TYR A 447 30.84 -0.04 -25.53
C TYR A 447 31.33 -1.05 -26.59
N PHE A 448 30.84 -0.90 -27.83
CA PHE A 448 31.21 -1.65 -29.02
C PHE A 448 31.87 -0.71 -30.05
N ASN A 449 32.98 -1.16 -30.63
CA ASN A 449 33.77 -0.40 -31.61
C ASN A 449 34.00 -1.23 -32.89
N GLY A 450 34.06 -0.56 -34.06
CA GLY A 450 34.53 -1.18 -35.30
C GLY A 450 33.54 -2.14 -35.97
N LEU A 451 32.23 -1.84 -35.91
CA LEU A 451 31.18 -2.70 -36.47
C LEU A 451 30.92 -2.43 -37.97
N GLU A 452 30.72 -3.50 -38.74
CA GLU A 452 30.28 -3.46 -40.14
C GLU A 452 28.77 -3.21 -40.26
N ALA A 453 28.29 -2.88 -41.46
CA ALA A 453 26.87 -2.82 -41.77
C ALA A 453 26.16 -4.19 -41.60
N GLY A 454 24.88 -4.15 -41.24
CA GLY A 454 24.00 -5.31 -41.05
C GLY A 454 23.21 -5.30 -39.75
N ASP A 455 22.51 -6.43 -39.52
CA ASP A 455 21.65 -6.65 -38.37
C ASP A 455 22.39 -7.38 -37.24
N TYR A 456 22.28 -6.84 -36.03
CA TYR A 456 22.89 -7.38 -34.82
C TYR A 456 21.87 -7.52 -33.69
N LEU A 457 22.13 -8.44 -32.78
CA LEU A 457 21.38 -8.61 -31.54
C LEU A 457 22.36 -8.52 -30.36
N VAL A 458 22.08 -7.66 -29.39
CA VAL A 458 22.88 -7.50 -28.17
C VAL A 458 22.16 -8.20 -27.03
N GLY A 459 22.82 -9.19 -26.42
CA GLY A 459 22.36 -9.88 -25.21
C GLY A 459 23.16 -9.43 -23.98
N VAL A 460 22.48 -9.27 -22.84
CA VAL A 460 23.10 -8.97 -21.54
C VAL A 460 22.50 -9.87 -20.46
N ARG A 461 23.36 -10.42 -19.61
CA ARG A 461 22.99 -11.25 -18.45
C ARG A 461 23.90 -10.98 -17.25
N GLY A 462 23.33 -11.03 -16.05
CA GLY A 462 24.11 -11.00 -14.80
C GLY A 462 24.87 -12.32 -14.59
N ARG A 463 26.02 -12.22 -13.92
CA ARG A 463 26.92 -13.32 -13.58
C ARG A 463 27.46 -13.14 -12.17
N ASP A 464 27.33 -14.14 -11.32
CA ASP A 464 27.89 -14.10 -9.95
C ASP A 464 29.39 -14.49 -9.91
N THR A 465 30.00 -14.38 -8.72
CA THR A 465 31.40 -14.76 -8.48
C THR A 465 31.69 -16.24 -8.72
N ASN A 466 30.68 -17.10 -8.61
CA ASN A 466 30.79 -18.55 -8.80
C ASN A 466 30.57 -18.96 -10.27
N GLY A 467 30.27 -18.00 -11.15
CA GLY A 467 30.05 -18.22 -12.58
C GLY A 467 28.62 -18.63 -12.96
N MET A 468 27.68 -18.61 -12.01
CA MET A 468 26.26 -18.78 -12.32
C MET A 468 25.78 -17.61 -13.17
N LEU A 469 24.93 -17.90 -14.17
CA LEU A 469 24.43 -16.93 -15.14
C LEU A 469 22.93 -16.72 -14.95
N GLY A 470 22.50 -15.46 -14.95
CA GLY A 470 21.09 -15.08 -14.97
C GLY A 470 20.48 -15.19 -16.36
N ASN A 471 19.19 -14.86 -16.46
CA ASN A 471 18.48 -14.74 -17.73
C ASN A 471 19.13 -13.67 -18.62
N GLU A 472 19.15 -13.93 -19.93
CA GLU A 472 19.69 -13.01 -20.93
C GLU A 472 18.58 -12.15 -21.55
N SER A 473 18.61 -10.85 -21.28
CA SER A 473 17.78 -9.86 -21.97
C SER A 473 18.43 -9.47 -23.30
N LYS A 474 17.64 -9.29 -24.36
CA LYS A 474 18.14 -9.02 -25.72
C LYS A 474 17.49 -7.79 -26.37
N VAL A 475 18.27 -7.06 -27.16
CA VAL A 475 17.83 -5.88 -27.93
C VAL A 475 18.48 -5.88 -29.31
N GLN A 476 17.77 -5.40 -30.34
CA GLN A 476 18.27 -5.36 -31.74
C GLN A 476 19.01 -4.05 -32.02
N MET A 477 20.05 -4.12 -32.86
CA MET A 477 20.88 -3.01 -33.32
C MET A 477 21.12 -3.17 -34.83
N VAL A 478 20.88 -2.13 -35.64
CA VAL A 478 20.93 -2.23 -37.11
C VAL A 478 21.68 -1.07 -37.75
N ILE A 479 22.53 -1.41 -38.70
CA ILE A 479 23.39 -0.47 -39.44
C ILE A 479 23.08 -0.64 -40.94
N GLY A 480 22.21 0.22 -41.51
CA GLY A 480 21.72 0.10 -42.89
C GLY A 480 20.73 1.18 -43.35
N THR A 481 19.95 0.89 -44.40
CA THR A 481 18.87 1.75 -44.92
C THR A 481 17.73 1.92 -43.90
N PRO A 482 17.00 3.06 -43.91
CA PRO A 482 16.02 3.35 -42.87
C PRO A 482 14.64 2.78 -43.21
N SER A 483 14.00 2.17 -42.22
CA SER A 483 12.58 1.85 -42.26
C SER A 483 11.74 3.13 -42.41
N ALA A 484 10.56 3.01 -43.03
CA ALA A 484 9.58 4.09 -43.03
C ALA A 484 9.14 4.45 -41.59
N PRO A 485 8.63 5.67 -41.36
CA PRO A 485 8.08 6.03 -40.05
C PRO A 485 7.01 5.02 -39.62
N SER A 486 7.15 4.41 -38.44
CA SER A 486 6.13 3.51 -37.89
C SER A 486 4.87 4.25 -37.49
N SER A 487 5.02 5.53 -37.15
CA SER A 487 3.95 6.46 -36.83
C SER A 487 4.44 7.89 -37.03
N ILE A 488 3.51 8.83 -37.13
CA ILE A 488 3.79 10.26 -37.15
C ILE A 488 2.95 10.85 -36.02
N ILE A 489 3.60 11.40 -35.00
CA ILE A 489 2.92 12.20 -34.00
C ILE A 489 2.57 13.55 -34.66
N VAL A 490 1.35 13.98 -34.42
CA VAL A 490 0.81 15.24 -34.93
C VAL A 490 0.49 16.09 -33.72
N GLU A 491 1.28 17.13 -33.51
CA GLU A 491 1.07 18.15 -32.49
C GLU A 491 0.22 19.27 -33.09
N SER A 492 -0.94 19.51 -32.50
CA SER A 492 -1.83 20.61 -32.87
C SER A 492 -1.42 21.89 -32.15
N GLY A 493 -1.38 23.01 -32.88
CA GLY A 493 -1.32 24.35 -32.31
C GLY A 493 -2.47 25.21 -32.86
N PHE A 494 -2.70 26.38 -32.26
CA PHE A 494 -3.92 27.17 -32.46
C PHE A 494 -4.27 27.51 -33.92
N PHE A 495 -3.26 27.70 -34.78
CA PHE A 495 -3.44 27.89 -36.23
C PHE A 495 -2.40 27.09 -37.03
N GLU A 496 -1.88 26.01 -36.44
CA GLU A 496 -0.77 25.24 -36.98
C GLU A 496 -0.85 23.74 -36.67
N ILE A 497 -0.08 22.96 -37.42
CA ILE A 497 0.13 21.53 -37.17
C ILE A 497 1.62 21.24 -37.33
N LYS A 498 2.20 20.60 -36.31
CA LYS A 498 3.58 20.11 -36.30
C LYS A 498 3.62 18.58 -36.37
N LEU A 499 4.45 18.05 -37.27
CA LEU A 499 4.59 16.62 -37.53
C LEU A 499 5.95 16.14 -37.01
N ILE A 500 5.92 15.16 -36.11
CA ILE A 500 7.10 14.50 -35.54
C ILE A 500 7.05 13.02 -35.93
N PRO A 501 7.85 12.57 -36.91
CA PRO A 501 7.87 11.18 -37.34
C PRO A 501 8.64 10.30 -36.35
N HIS A 502 8.08 9.13 -36.04
CA HIS A 502 8.70 8.11 -35.20
C HIS A 502 9.01 6.86 -36.01
N ILE A 503 10.14 6.22 -35.72
CA ILE A 503 10.54 4.93 -36.29
C ILE A 503 10.54 3.91 -35.15
N ALA A 504 9.86 2.79 -35.34
CA ALA A 504 9.95 1.66 -34.42
C ALA A 504 11.36 1.07 -34.49
N ALA A 505 11.92 0.71 -33.34
CA ALA A 505 13.25 0.10 -33.28
C ALA A 505 13.33 -1.13 -34.21
N PRO A 506 14.46 -1.33 -34.92
CA PRO A 506 15.75 -0.70 -34.71
C PRO A 506 15.95 0.61 -35.50
N HIS A 507 16.53 1.63 -34.85
CA HIS A 507 16.95 2.87 -35.51
C HIS A 507 18.25 2.65 -36.28
N THR A 508 18.33 3.15 -37.52
CA THR A 508 19.54 3.16 -38.34
C THR A 508 20.21 4.53 -38.37
N LEU A 509 21.52 4.53 -38.65
CA LEU A 509 22.38 5.71 -38.60
C LEU A 509 21.87 6.87 -39.48
N ASN A 510 22.01 8.10 -39.00
CA ASN A 510 21.73 9.37 -39.71
C ASN A 510 20.36 9.47 -40.41
N THR A 511 19.30 8.86 -39.85
CA THR A 511 17.96 8.95 -40.47
C THR A 511 17.30 10.32 -40.28
N GLU A 512 17.00 11.01 -41.38
CA GLU A 512 16.18 12.23 -41.50
C GLU A 512 14.81 11.93 -42.15
N PHE A 513 13.93 12.93 -42.23
CA PHE A 513 12.60 12.80 -42.82
C PHE A 513 12.32 13.86 -43.89
N GLU A 514 11.63 13.48 -44.98
CA GLU A 514 11.10 14.38 -46.01
C GLU A 514 9.58 14.57 -45.81
N PHE A 515 9.09 15.82 -45.82
CA PHE A 515 7.68 16.17 -45.52
C PHE A 515 6.94 16.78 -46.73
N TRP A 516 5.65 16.47 -46.87
CA TRP A 516 4.77 16.88 -47.98
C TRP A 516 3.33 17.17 -47.49
N PHE A 517 2.57 18.02 -48.19
CA PHE A 517 1.22 18.49 -47.77
C PHE A 517 0.21 18.58 -48.92
N SER A 518 -1.06 18.21 -48.69
CA SER A 518 -2.12 18.28 -49.71
C SER A 518 -3.40 19.04 -49.28
N GLY A 519 -3.38 19.72 -48.13
CA GLY A 519 -4.51 20.50 -47.64
C GLY A 519 -5.67 19.63 -47.12
N GLU A 520 -6.90 20.13 -47.28
CA GLU A 520 -8.14 19.43 -46.84
C GLU A 520 -8.51 18.25 -47.79
N ARG A 521 -7.71 17.96 -48.81
CA ARG A 521 -7.93 16.87 -49.77
C ARG A 521 -6.86 15.79 -49.63
N ARG A 522 -7.31 14.55 -49.47
CA ARG A 522 -6.45 13.36 -49.42
C ARG A 522 -5.99 12.94 -50.82
N ILE A 523 -4.80 12.36 -50.93
CA ILE A 523 -4.28 11.71 -52.14
C ILE A 523 -4.27 10.20 -51.92
N ASP A 524 -5.13 9.46 -52.63
CA ASP A 524 -5.28 8.01 -52.41
C ASP A 524 -4.20 7.15 -53.10
N ASN A 525 -3.46 7.69 -54.09
CA ASN A 525 -2.37 6.99 -54.79
C ASN A 525 -1.00 7.52 -54.35
N VAL A 526 -0.22 6.67 -53.66
CA VAL A 526 1.11 7.02 -53.12
C VAL A 526 2.11 7.50 -54.19
N ASN A 527 1.97 7.02 -55.43
CA ASN A 527 2.85 7.41 -56.55
C ASN A 527 2.56 8.82 -57.09
N GLU A 528 1.42 9.41 -56.70
CA GLU A 528 1.02 10.76 -57.12
C GLU A 528 1.38 11.83 -56.08
N ILE A 529 1.84 11.45 -54.89
CA ILE A 529 2.23 12.39 -53.81
C ILE A 529 3.28 13.39 -54.32
N GLU A 530 4.33 12.93 -55.00
CA GLU A 530 5.41 13.81 -55.51
C GLU A 530 4.96 14.77 -56.64
N SER A 531 3.73 14.62 -57.18
CA SER A 531 3.17 15.48 -58.22
C SER A 531 1.89 16.24 -57.82
N LYS A 532 1.26 15.88 -56.70
CA LYS A 532 0.00 16.49 -56.20
C LYS A 532 0.08 17.08 -54.80
N ALA A 533 1.15 16.81 -54.03
CA ALA A 533 1.40 17.42 -52.73
C ALA A 533 2.54 18.44 -52.83
N ASP A 534 2.45 19.51 -52.05
CA ASP A 534 3.53 20.49 -51.92
C ASP A 534 4.67 19.89 -51.09
N PHE A 535 5.90 19.91 -51.63
CA PHE A 535 7.09 19.56 -50.86
C PHE A 535 7.39 20.64 -49.83
N LEU A 536 7.49 20.23 -48.56
CA LEU A 536 7.74 21.14 -47.45
C LEU A 536 9.24 21.27 -47.16
N GLY A 537 9.95 20.16 -47.00
CA GLY A 537 11.39 20.16 -46.74
C GLY A 537 11.94 18.86 -46.14
N ARG A 538 13.20 18.91 -45.70
CA ARG A 538 13.87 17.85 -44.92
C ARG A 538 14.18 18.33 -43.51
N ALA A 539 13.80 17.55 -42.50
CA ALA A 539 14.01 17.88 -41.10
C ALA A 539 13.81 16.66 -40.17
N LYS A 540 13.91 16.88 -38.85
CA LYS A 540 13.45 15.92 -37.83
C LYS A 540 11.94 16.08 -37.50
N PHE A 541 11.39 17.27 -37.74
CA PHE A 541 9.97 17.60 -37.60
C PHE A 541 9.63 18.73 -38.59
N TRP A 542 8.35 18.93 -38.90
CA TRP A 542 7.91 20.06 -39.74
C TRP A 542 6.65 20.71 -39.19
N THR A 543 6.53 22.04 -39.31
CA THR A 543 5.36 22.81 -38.84
C THR A 543 4.69 23.56 -39.99
N LYS A 544 3.36 23.44 -40.12
CA LYS A 544 2.52 24.09 -41.13
C LYS A 544 1.55 25.06 -40.46
N TRP A 545 1.61 26.33 -40.86
CA TRP A 545 0.85 27.45 -40.30
C TRP A 545 -0.38 27.83 -41.15
N GLN A 546 -1.19 28.76 -40.64
CA GLN A 546 -2.39 29.35 -41.28
C GLN A 546 -3.54 28.35 -41.52
N LEU A 547 -3.73 27.44 -40.57
CA LEU A 547 -4.76 26.40 -40.62
C LEU A 547 -5.99 26.80 -39.79
N LYS A 548 -7.16 26.25 -40.14
CA LYS A 548 -8.40 26.50 -39.39
C LYS A 548 -8.54 25.52 -38.20
N PRO A 549 -8.87 26.00 -37.00
CA PRO A 549 -9.26 25.14 -35.88
C PRO A 549 -10.39 24.19 -36.29
N GLY A 550 -10.31 22.92 -35.90
CA GLY A 550 -11.37 21.95 -36.18
C GLY A 550 -11.47 21.44 -37.64
N HIS A 551 -10.53 21.78 -38.54
CA HIS A 551 -10.48 21.23 -39.91
C HIS A 551 -9.44 20.11 -40.08
N ASP A 552 -9.74 19.14 -40.95
CA ASP A 552 -8.89 18.00 -41.26
C ASP A 552 -7.88 18.30 -42.39
N TYR A 553 -6.59 18.12 -42.12
CA TYR A 553 -5.48 18.34 -43.07
C TYR A 553 -4.61 17.09 -43.25
N TRP A 554 -4.13 16.86 -44.47
CA TRP A 554 -3.35 15.67 -44.84
C TRP A 554 -1.89 15.98 -45.18
N PHE A 555 -1.01 15.11 -44.71
CA PHE A 555 0.45 15.19 -44.83
C PHE A 555 1.06 13.83 -45.18
N TYR A 556 2.22 13.83 -45.84
CA TYR A 556 2.93 12.60 -46.22
C TYR A 556 4.42 12.72 -45.86
N VAL A 557 4.98 11.69 -45.22
CA VAL A 557 6.36 11.69 -44.72
C VAL A 557 7.10 10.40 -45.07
N ARG A 558 8.40 10.49 -45.40
CA ARG A 558 9.28 9.31 -45.56
C ARG A 558 10.65 9.50 -44.92
N SER A 559 11.29 8.42 -44.52
CA SER A 559 12.65 8.39 -43.97
C SER A 559 13.70 8.44 -45.08
N VAL A 560 14.86 9.05 -44.80
CA VAL A 560 16.03 9.10 -45.69
C VAL A 560 17.33 9.08 -44.87
N ASN A 561 18.34 8.38 -45.34
CA ASN A 561 19.73 8.51 -44.86
C ASN A 561 20.71 8.36 -46.03
N GLU A 562 22.02 8.36 -45.74
CA GLU A 562 23.10 8.22 -46.74
C GLU A 562 23.02 6.91 -47.57
N TYR A 563 22.30 5.90 -47.09
CA TYR A 563 22.14 4.60 -47.76
C TYR A 563 20.85 4.49 -48.60
N GLY A 564 19.83 5.35 -48.41
CA GLY A 564 18.59 5.29 -49.20
C GLY A 564 17.36 6.02 -48.62
N LYS A 565 16.19 5.82 -49.27
CA LYS A 565 14.87 6.37 -48.88
C LYS A 565 13.84 5.27 -48.62
N SER A 566 12.88 5.52 -47.74
CA SER A 566 11.71 4.66 -47.49
C SER A 566 10.50 4.99 -48.37
N HIS A 567 9.42 4.20 -48.24
CA HIS A 567 8.08 4.57 -48.73
C HIS A 567 7.46 5.70 -47.88
N PHE A 568 6.42 6.34 -48.42
CA PHE A 568 5.64 7.39 -47.74
C PHE A 568 4.62 6.83 -46.75
N VAL A 569 4.43 7.56 -45.66
CA VAL A 569 3.46 7.32 -44.59
C VAL A 569 2.56 8.54 -44.46
N GLU A 570 1.25 8.32 -44.46
CA GLU A 570 0.23 9.36 -44.36
C GLU A 570 0.01 9.77 -42.89
N ALA A 571 -0.16 11.07 -42.67
CA ALA A 571 -0.59 11.64 -41.40
C ALA A 571 -1.78 12.58 -41.61
N LYS A 572 -2.67 12.60 -40.63
CA LYS A 572 -3.84 13.47 -40.57
C LYS A 572 -3.71 14.38 -39.34
N GLY A 573 -3.96 15.67 -39.49
CA GLY A 573 -3.94 16.61 -38.38
C GLY A 573 -5.06 17.62 -38.42
N GLN A 574 -5.26 18.28 -37.29
CA GLN A 574 -6.27 19.32 -37.06
C GLN A 574 -5.64 20.38 -36.16
N ALA A 575 -5.83 21.67 -36.45
CA ALA A 575 -5.35 22.74 -35.57
C ALA A 575 -6.16 22.79 -34.26
N ASP A 576 -5.52 23.21 -33.17
CA ASP A 576 -6.07 23.20 -31.81
C ASP A 576 -7.36 24.05 -31.73
N ASP A 577 -8.37 23.54 -31.01
CA ASP A 577 -9.69 24.14 -30.82
C ASP A 577 -9.96 24.66 -29.39
N ASN A 578 -8.94 24.66 -28.52
CA ASN A 578 -9.03 25.19 -27.15
C ASN A 578 -9.19 26.72 -27.12
N THR A 579 -10.44 27.17 -27.06
CA THR A 579 -10.87 28.58 -27.07
C THR A 579 -10.14 29.49 -26.08
N GLU A 580 -9.86 29.04 -24.85
CA GLU A 580 -9.26 29.88 -23.80
C GLU A 580 -7.80 30.20 -24.10
N ALA A 581 -7.00 29.18 -24.43
CA ALA A 581 -5.59 29.36 -24.75
C ALA A 581 -5.39 30.03 -26.13
N ILE A 582 -6.34 29.86 -27.06
CA ILE A 582 -6.41 30.66 -28.29
C ILE A 582 -6.57 32.15 -27.95
N LEU A 583 -7.43 32.52 -26.99
CA LEU A 583 -7.65 33.93 -26.62
C LEU A 583 -6.39 34.60 -26.05
N ASP A 584 -5.64 33.93 -25.19
CA ASP A 584 -4.39 34.49 -24.63
C ASP A 584 -3.33 34.75 -25.71
N GLU A 585 -3.17 33.82 -26.66
CA GLU A 585 -2.27 34.01 -27.81
C GLU A 585 -2.76 35.15 -28.73
N LEU A 586 -4.07 35.26 -28.94
CA LEU A 586 -4.66 36.32 -29.77
C LEU A 586 -4.57 37.71 -29.13
N ASP A 587 -4.63 37.80 -27.80
CA ASP A 587 -4.39 39.02 -27.02
C ASP A 587 -2.94 39.50 -27.27
N GLY A 588 -1.96 38.63 -27.01
CA GLY A 588 -0.54 38.92 -27.25
C GLY A 588 -0.22 39.31 -28.70
N GLN A 589 -0.83 38.64 -29.67
CA GLN A 589 -0.69 38.98 -31.09
C GLN A 589 -1.28 40.36 -31.43
N PHE A 590 -2.42 40.75 -30.84
CA PHE A 590 -3.04 42.04 -31.12
C PHE A 590 -2.30 43.19 -30.44
N MET A 591 -1.95 43.03 -29.15
CA MET A 591 -1.28 44.05 -28.33
C MET A 591 0.15 44.38 -28.79
N THR A 592 0.77 43.52 -29.62
CA THR A 592 2.08 43.78 -30.25
C THR A 592 2.00 44.49 -31.62
N THR A 593 0.81 44.60 -32.21
CA THR A 593 0.61 45.42 -33.43
C THR A 593 0.70 46.92 -33.11
N GLU A 594 0.93 47.75 -34.13
CA GLU A 594 1.00 49.20 -33.92
C GLU A 594 -0.29 49.79 -33.34
N ALA A 595 -1.46 49.28 -33.76
CA ALA A 595 -2.75 49.66 -33.19
C ALA A 595 -2.89 49.23 -31.71
N GLY A 596 -2.40 48.03 -31.35
CA GLY A 596 -2.37 47.55 -29.96
C GLY A 596 -1.40 48.33 -29.07
N LYS A 597 -0.25 48.75 -29.62
CA LYS A 597 0.70 49.64 -28.92
C LYS A 597 0.12 51.02 -28.71
N GLN A 598 -0.45 51.66 -29.74
CA GLN A 598 -1.09 52.97 -29.64
C GLN A 598 -2.19 52.97 -28.57
N LEU A 599 -3.06 51.95 -28.58
CA LEU A 599 -4.10 51.75 -27.56
C LEU A 599 -3.53 51.61 -26.13
N SER A 600 -2.35 51.00 -25.98
CA SER A 600 -1.62 50.87 -24.72
C SER A 600 -0.89 52.17 -24.30
N GLU A 601 -0.38 52.93 -25.27
CA GLU A 601 0.36 54.17 -25.08
C GLU A 601 -0.56 55.34 -24.72
N GLU A 602 -1.75 55.45 -25.33
CA GLU A 602 -2.79 56.41 -24.92
C GLU A 602 -3.20 56.19 -23.44
N LEU A 603 -3.29 54.94 -22.98
CA LEU A 603 -3.56 54.61 -21.58
C LEU A 603 -2.41 55.00 -20.64
N LYS A 604 -1.15 54.81 -21.06
CA LYS A 604 0.03 55.27 -20.28
C LYS A 604 0.09 56.78 -20.20
N TRP A 605 -0.08 57.48 -21.32
CA TRP A 605 -0.05 58.94 -21.38
C TRP A 605 -1.11 59.58 -20.48
N ASN A 606 -2.33 59.03 -20.47
CA ASN A 606 -3.39 59.44 -19.54
C ASN A 606 -3.04 59.20 -18.06
N THR A 607 -2.20 58.21 -17.75
CA THR A 607 -1.74 57.91 -16.38
C THR A 607 -0.58 58.82 -15.96
N GLU A 608 0.37 59.09 -16.85
CA GLU A 608 1.54 59.95 -16.58
C GLU A 608 1.18 61.44 -16.53
N SER A 609 0.25 61.90 -17.37
CA SER A 609 -0.25 63.28 -17.38
C SER A 609 -0.87 63.69 -16.03
N ILE A 610 -1.49 62.75 -15.31
CA ILE A 610 -2.03 62.98 -13.96
C ILE A 610 -0.90 63.23 -12.94
N ALA A 611 0.27 62.63 -13.12
CA ALA A 611 1.43 62.82 -12.24
C ALA A 611 2.18 64.13 -12.55
N GLU A 612 2.35 64.50 -13.82
CA GLU A 612 3.07 65.73 -14.20
C GLU A 612 2.33 67.01 -13.80
N LEU A 613 0.99 67.06 -13.92
CA LEU A 613 0.20 68.23 -13.50
C LEU A 613 0.40 68.60 -12.02
N VAL A 614 0.65 67.60 -11.17
CA VAL A 614 0.89 67.80 -9.73
C VAL A 614 2.23 68.50 -9.48
N ASN A 615 3.28 68.16 -10.24
CA ASN A 615 4.60 68.79 -10.11
C ASN A 615 4.65 70.19 -10.73
N ALA A 616 4.10 70.39 -11.94
CA ALA A 616 4.13 71.67 -12.64
C ALA A 616 3.46 72.81 -11.86
N THR A 617 2.46 72.47 -11.04
CA THR A 617 1.76 73.41 -10.15
C THR A 617 2.68 73.99 -9.07
N TYR A 618 3.74 73.28 -8.67
CA TYR A 618 4.66 73.72 -7.62
C TYR A 618 5.68 74.76 -8.12
N GLU A 619 6.17 74.61 -9.36
CA GLU A 619 7.21 75.47 -9.93
C GLU A 619 6.67 76.87 -10.33
N LEU A 620 5.48 76.92 -10.94
CA LEU A 620 4.85 78.17 -11.41
C LEU A 620 4.64 79.20 -10.28
N SER A 621 4.45 78.72 -9.04
CA SER A 621 4.35 79.54 -7.83
C SER A 621 5.60 80.40 -7.59
N THR A 622 6.79 79.91 -7.98
CA THR A 622 8.07 80.55 -7.68
C THR A 622 8.50 81.63 -8.70
N ASP A 623 8.23 81.46 -10.00
CA ASP A 623 8.59 82.45 -11.04
C ASP A 623 7.76 83.75 -10.91
N LEU A 624 6.49 83.63 -10.49
CA LEU A 624 5.59 84.78 -10.32
C LEU A 624 6.10 85.79 -9.27
N LEU A 625 6.78 85.33 -8.21
CA LEU A 625 7.38 86.19 -7.19
C LEU A 625 8.56 87.03 -7.71
N VAL A 626 9.23 86.59 -8.78
CA VAL A 626 10.42 87.26 -9.32
C VAL A 626 10.05 88.36 -10.33
N ARG A 627 8.95 88.20 -11.07
CA ARG A 627 8.56 89.15 -12.13
C ARG A 627 7.98 90.47 -11.64
N ASP A 628 7.20 90.46 -10.55
CA ASP A 628 6.53 91.66 -10.03
C ASP A 628 7.54 92.77 -9.66
N GLY A 629 8.68 92.40 -9.08
CA GLY A 629 9.74 93.32 -8.65
C GLY A 629 10.40 94.13 -9.78
N ASN A 630 10.30 93.69 -11.04
CA ASN A 630 10.93 94.37 -12.19
C ASN A 630 9.96 95.31 -12.94
N ALA A 631 8.63 95.17 -12.75
CA ALA A 631 7.65 95.90 -13.56
C ALA A 631 7.46 97.37 -13.15
N GLN A 632 7.78 97.74 -11.90
CA GLN A 632 7.45 99.06 -11.34
C GLN A 632 8.32 100.23 -11.85
N ALA A 633 9.45 99.97 -12.53
CA ALA A 633 10.39 101.02 -12.93
C ALA A 633 10.07 101.70 -14.28
N GLY A 634 9.27 101.08 -15.16
CA GLY A 634 9.16 101.48 -16.58
C GLY A 634 8.06 102.46 -16.96
N ILE A 635 7.09 102.75 -16.08
CA ILE A 635 5.80 103.37 -16.48
C ILE A 635 5.85 104.92 -16.49
N THR A 636 6.83 105.54 -15.85
CA THR A 636 6.84 107.00 -15.56
C THR A 636 7.15 107.90 -16.77
N GLN A 637 7.65 107.38 -17.90
CA GLN A 637 8.10 108.21 -19.05
C GLN A 637 7.11 108.36 -20.22
N LEU A 638 5.98 107.62 -20.25
CA LEU A 638 5.04 107.63 -21.39
C LEU A 638 3.83 108.57 -21.22
N GLN A 639 3.76 109.37 -20.14
CA GLN A 639 2.58 110.18 -19.79
C GLN A 639 2.66 111.68 -20.13
N GLN A 640 3.60 112.15 -20.96
CA GLN A 640 3.76 113.59 -21.27
C GLN A 640 3.66 114.03 -22.75
N LEU A 641 3.26 113.16 -23.69
CA LEU A 641 3.09 113.53 -25.12
C LEU A 641 1.69 113.24 -25.70
N ARG A 642 0.65 113.37 -24.87
CA ARG A 642 -0.77 113.22 -25.28
C ARG A 642 -1.71 114.26 -24.64
N VAL A 643 -1.60 115.53 -25.04
CA VAL A 643 -2.70 116.50 -24.96
C VAL A 643 -2.66 117.40 -26.21
N SER A 644 -3.85 117.69 -26.76
CA SER A 644 -4.16 118.69 -27.79
C SER A 644 -3.35 118.70 -29.10
N ASP A 645 -3.93 118.09 -30.13
CA ASP A 645 -4.21 118.83 -31.37
C ASP A 645 -5.52 118.30 -31.98
N ASN A 646 -6.65 118.91 -31.57
CA ASN A 646 -7.99 118.30 -31.66
C ASN A 646 -9.02 119.22 -32.35
N GLU A 647 -8.58 120.13 -33.22
CA GLU A 647 -9.43 121.17 -33.84
C GLU A 647 -9.28 121.26 -35.37
N ALA A 648 -9.46 120.14 -36.07
CA ALA A 648 -9.61 120.10 -37.53
C ALA A 648 -10.79 119.22 -37.98
N TRP A 649 -11.92 119.29 -37.26
CA TRP A 649 -13.21 118.80 -37.76
C TRP A 649 -13.84 119.79 -38.76
N ALA A 650 -14.79 119.27 -39.56
CA ALA A 650 -15.90 120.01 -40.19
C ALA A 650 -15.70 120.77 -41.53
N GLN A 651 -15.23 120.10 -42.61
CA GLN A 651 -15.62 120.52 -43.99
C GLN A 651 -16.10 119.44 -44.98
N ASP A 652 -15.69 118.17 -44.93
CA ASP A 652 -16.08 117.20 -46.00
C ASP A 652 -17.43 116.48 -45.81
N ILE A 653 -18.32 116.99 -44.93
CA ILE A 653 -19.74 116.54 -44.78
C ILE A 653 -20.62 116.96 -45.98
N LYS A 654 -20.04 117.24 -47.16
CA LYS A 654 -20.76 117.79 -48.33
C LYS A 654 -20.67 116.97 -49.62
N ARG A 655 -20.22 115.71 -49.58
CA ARG A 655 -20.15 114.82 -50.76
C ARG A 655 -21.03 113.55 -50.70
N VAL A 656 -21.99 113.50 -49.78
CA VAL A 656 -22.92 112.37 -49.58
C VAL A 656 -24.04 112.26 -50.63
N TYR A 657 -24.31 113.32 -51.41
CA TYR A 657 -25.41 113.34 -52.40
C TYR A 657 -25.04 112.85 -53.81
N ALA A 658 -24.08 111.92 -53.91
CA ALA A 658 -23.76 111.20 -55.15
C ALA A 658 -23.81 109.67 -54.97
N SER A 659 -24.48 109.18 -53.92
CA SER A 659 -25.00 107.81 -53.94
C SER A 659 -26.20 107.71 -54.88
N ILE A 660 -26.41 106.50 -55.44
CA ILE A 660 -27.67 105.89 -55.95
C ILE A 660 -27.57 105.27 -57.36
N ASP A 661 -26.73 105.76 -58.29
CA ASP A 661 -26.70 105.22 -59.67
C ASP A 661 -25.71 104.04 -59.92
N GLU A 662 -24.66 103.83 -59.12
CA GLU A 662 -23.72 102.70 -59.36
C GLU A 662 -24.21 101.33 -58.86
N ASN A 663 -25.22 101.28 -57.98
CA ASN A 663 -25.75 100.03 -57.41
C ASN A 663 -26.40 99.10 -58.45
N ALA A 664 -26.64 99.58 -59.68
CA ALA A 664 -27.09 98.74 -60.80
C ALA A 664 -25.96 97.89 -61.44
N ALA A 665 -24.68 98.19 -61.15
CA ALA A 665 -23.53 97.49 -61.75
C ALA A 665 -23.00 96.31 -60.90
N GLU A 666 -23.34 96.22 -59.62
CA GLU A 666 -22.79 95.19 -58.71
C GLU A 666 -23.36 93.78 -58.98
N VAL A 667 -24.63 93.66 -59.37
CA VAL A 667 -25.28 92.35 -59.64
C VAL A 667 -24.54 91.58 -60.75
N LYS A 668 -23.93 92.28 -61.71
CA LYS A 668 -23.16 91.65 -62.80
C LYS A 668 -21.73 91.26 -62.41
N ARG A 669 -21.21 91.74 -61.27
CA ARG A 669 -19.94 91.26 -60.67
C ARG A 669 -20.15 89.98 -59.88
N ALA A 670 -21.25 89.89 -59.12
CA ALA A 670 -21.60 88.70 -58.31
C ALA A 670 -21.66 87.40 -59.13
N GLN A 671 -22.08 87.47 -60.40
CA GLN A 671 -22.22 86.29 -61.26
C GLN A 671 -20.87 85.74 -61.76
N ASN A 672 -19.82 86.56 -61.85
CA ASN A 672 -18.48 86.10 -62.20
C ASN A 672 -17.75 85.51 -60.99
N SER A 673 -17.96 86.05 -59.77
CA SER A 673 -17.34 85.54 -58.54
C SER A 673 -17.73 84.09 -58.22
N ILE A 674 -18.89 83.61 -58.67
CA ILE A 674 -19.33 82.21 -58.48
C ILE A 674 -18.47 81.22 -59.29
N VAL A 675 -17.91 81.65 -60.43
CA VAL A 675 -17.05 80.80 -61.27
C VAL A 675 -15.65 80.67 -60.66
N ASP A 676 -15.11 81.76 -60.10
CA ASP A 676 -13.82 81.74 -59.39
C ASP A 676 -13.91 81.01 -58.03
N LEU A 677 -15.06 81.07 -57.33
CA LEU A 677 -15.25 80.36 -56.06
C LEU A 677 -15.13 78.83 -56.23
N ASN A 678 -15.70 78.27 -57.30
CA ASN A 678 -15.59 76.84 -57.60
C ASN A 678 -14.16 76.40 -57.94
N LYS A 679 -13.34 77.31 -58.47
CA LYS A 679 -11.93 77.06 -58.76
C LYS A 679 -11.08 77.13 -57.48
N ALA A 680 -11.35 78.10 -56.61
CA ALA A 680 -10.73 78.20 -55.29
C ALA A 680 -11.05 76.99 -54.40
N PHE A 681 -12.29 76.48 -54.41
CA PHE A 681 -12.66 75.28 -53.65
C PHE A 681 -11.94 74.00 -54.11
N ALA A 682 -11.59 73.89 -55.40
CA ALA A 682 -10.81 72.76 -55.92
C ALA A 682 -9.34 72.83 -55.48
N GLU A 683 -8.74 74.02 -55.52
CA GLU A 683 -7.37 74.26 -55.05
C GLU A 683 -7.25 74.10 -53.53
N ASP A 684 -8.22 74.60 -52.75
CA ASP A 684 -8.22 74.48 -51.29
C ASP A 684 -8.36 73.01 -50.83
N ARG A 685 -9.21 72.22 -51.49
CA ARG A 685 -9.34 70.77 -51.21
C ARG A 685 -8.03 70.01 -51.47
N THR A 686 -7.29 70.41 -52.51
CA THR A 686 -5.96 69.83 -52.82
C THR A 686 -4.90 70.28 -51.80
N ARG A 687 -5.01 71.51 -51.28
CA ARG A 687 -4.09 72.08 -50.29
C ARG A 687 -4.32 71.57 -48.87
N VAL A 688 -5.58 71.29 -48.51
CA VAL A 688 -5.96 70.60 -47.27
C VAL A 688 -5.41 69.18 -47.28
N GLN A 689 -5.53 68.45 -48.40
CA GLN A 689 -5.00 67.09 -48.52
C GLN A 689 -3.47 67.04 -48.41
N ALA A 690 -2.76 68.05 -48.91
CA ALA A 690 -1.30 68.18 -48.77
C ALA A 690 -0.81 68.66 -47.39
N ARG A 691 -1.71 68.94 -46.42
CA ARG A 691 -1.33 69.28 -45.03
C ARG A 691 -1.44 68.10 -44.06
N PHE A 692 -2.02 66.98 -44.47
CA PHE A 692 -2.18 65.80 -43.61
C PHE A 692 -1.00 64.82 -43.64
N ASP A 693 -0.02 65.00 -44.55
CA ASP A 693 1.14 64.09 -44.68
C ASP A 693 2.31 64.40 -43.71
N GLU A 694 2.27 65.48 -42.92
CA GLU A 694 3.44 65.90 -42.09
C GLU A 694 3.14 66.27 -40.61
N GLN A 695 1.92 66.11 -40.07
CA GLN A 695 1.66 66.33 -38.63
C GLN A 695 0.71 65.29 -38.02
N GLU A 696 1.24 64.48 -37.10
CA GLU A 696 0.45 63.68 -36.17
C GLU A 696 -0.38 64.61 -35.26
N GLY A 697 -1.68 64.33 -35.15
CA GLY A 697 -2.61 65.14 -34.37
C GLY A 697 -3.85 64.35 -33.98
N MET A 698 -4.01 64.16 -32.67
CA MET A 698 -5.12 63.46 -32.01
C MET A 698 -6.50 64.04 -32.42
N ILE A 699 -7.42 63.19 -32.86
CA ILE A 699 -8.76 63.61 -33.35
C ILE A 699 -9.83 63.36 -32.29
N GLU A 700 -10.29 64.42 -31.60
CA GLU A 700 -11.56 64.40 -30.86
C GLU A 700 -12.73 64.90 -31.74
N GLU A 701 -13.28 64.06 -32.61
CA GLU A 701 -14.54 64.37 -33.32
C GLU A 701 -15.76 63.88 -32.54
N LYS A 702 -16.45 64.80 -31.88
CA LYS A 702 -17.72 64.54 -31.16
C LYS A 702 -18.89 64.43 -32.14
N MET A 703 -19.01 63.28 -32.81
CA MET A 703 -19.96 63.08 -33.92
C MET A 703 -21.38 62.79 -33.43
N GLN A 704 -22.21 63.83 -33.34
CA GLN A 704 -23.68 63.70 -33.28
C GLN A 704 -24.29 63.98 -34.65
N ALA A 705 -24.97 62.99 -35.23
CA ALA A 705 -25.78 63.15 -36.43
C ALA A 705 -27.27 63.10 -36.05
N THR A 706 -27.94 64.24 -36.06
CA THR A 706 -29.39 64.34 -35.84
C THR A 706 -30.11 64.44 -37.19
N PHE A 707 -31.17 63.65 -37.38
CA PHE A 707 -31.94 63.58 -38.62
C PHE A 707 -33.41 63.76 -38.31
N GLU A 708 -33.96 64.90 -38.73
CA GLU A 708 -35.37 65.24 -38.58
C GLU A 708 -36.05 65.24 -39.96
N GLN A 709 -36.77 64.16 -40.29
CA GLN A 709 -37.58 64.09 -41.50
C GLN A 709 -38.88 63.33 -41.24
N SER A 710 -39.99 63.82 -41.79
CA SER A 710 -41.31 63.20 -41.68
C SER A 710 -41.53 62.10 -42.73
N GLY A 711 -40.70 61.05 -42.71
CA GLY A 711 -40.76 59.94 -43.67
C GLY A 711 -39.73 58.84 -43.40
N ASP A 712 -39.69 57.84 -44.27
CA ASP A 712 -38.62 56.83 -44.26
C ASP A 712 -37.26 57.49 -44.54
N GLY A 713 -36.22 57.10 -43.79
CA GLY A 713 -34.90 57.70 -43.89
C GLY A 713 -33.83 56.86 -43.18
N VAL A 714 -32.57 57.04 -43.61
CA VAL A 714 -31.41 56.33 -43.07
C VAL A 714 -30.33 57.33 -42.70
N VAL A 715 -29.88 57.29 -41.45
CA VAL A 715 -28.65 57.94 -41.00
C VAL A 715 -27.57 56.88 -40.95
N THR A 716 -26.47 57.09 -41.66
CA THR A 716 -25.30 56.21 -41.61
C THR A 716 -24.07 57.03 -41.28
N HIS A 717 -23.40 56.67 -40.20
CA HIS A 717 -22.05 57.10 -39.89
C HIS A 717 -21.10 55.92 -40.11
N SER A 718 -19.96 56.15 -40.76
CA SER A 718 -18.98 55.09 -41.00
C SER A 718 -17.55 55.61 -41.03
N ILE A 719 -16.66 54.91 -40.35
CA ILE A 719 -15.21 55.12 -40.34
C ILE A 719 -14.60 54.02 -41.20
N ASN A 720 -13.76 54.36 -42.19
CA ASN A 720 -13.12 53.38 -43.08
C ASN A 720 -11.64 53.71 -43.26
N ILE A 721 -10.78 52.71 -43.11
CA ILE A 721 -9.33 52.79 -43.34
C ILE A 721 -9.05 52.17 -44.71
N THR A 722 -8.53 52.98 -45.63
CA THR A 722 -8.13 52.53 -46.97
C THR A 722 -6.61 52.42 -47.05
N ILE A 723 -6.10 51.20 -47.25
CA ILE A 723 -4.68 50.96 -47.50
C ILE A 723 -4.47 50.87 -49.01
N LYS A 724 -3.46 51.59 -49.53
CA LYS A 724 -3.09 51.51 -50.95
C LYS A 724 -1.78 50.74 -51.09
N HIS A 725 -1.83 49.57 -51.71
CA HIS A 725 -0.69 48.68 -51.91
C HIS A 725 -0.59 48.33 -53.41
N ASP A 726 0.60 48.40 -53.99
CA ASP A 726 0.87 48.21 -55.43
C ASP A 726 -0.11 48.94 -56.37
N GLY A 727 -0.51 50.16 -55.98
CA GLY A 727 -1.43 51.02 -56.72
C GLY A 727 -2.92 50.71 -56.54
N VAL A 728 -3.28 49.58 -55.94
CA VAL A 728 -4.66 49.16 -55.66
C VAL A 728 -5.08 49.63 -54.27
N SER A 729 -6.29 50.19 -54.16
CA SER A 729 -6.88 50.61 -52.89
C SER A 729 -7.73 49.48 -52.29
N TYR A 730 -7.44 49.11 -51.04
CA TYR A 730 -8.16 48.11 -50.26
C TYR A 730 -8.86 48.79 -49.07
N ASN A 731 -10.16 48.58 -48.89
CA ASN A 731 -10.82 48.92 -47.62
C ASN A 731 -10.39 47.86 -46.59
N ALA A 732 -9.45 48.23 -45.73
CA ALA A 732 -8.72 47.30 -44.86
C ALA A 732 -9.42 47.08 -43.52
N ALA A 733 -10.11 48.11 -43.01
CA ALA A 733 -10.96 48.01 -41.83
C ALA A 733 -12.03 49.11 -41.84
N GLY A 734 -13.19 48.86 -41.23
CA GLY A 734 -14.18 49.91 -41.04
C GLY A 734 -15.24 49.59 -39.98
N GLN A 735 -15.81 50.64 -39.40
CA GLN A 735 -16.96 50.61 -38.50
C GLN A 735 -18.13 51.32 -39.18
N VAL A 736 -19.35 50.82 -38.99
CA VAL A 736 -20.59 51.49 -39.39
C VAL A 736 -21.57 51.49 -38.22
N ILE A 737 -22.18 52.65 -37.98
CA ILE A 737 -23.33 52.82 -37.10
C ILE A 737 -24.42 53.46 -37.96
N SER A 738 -25.57 52.81 -38.08
CA SER A 738 -26.70 53.38 -38.81
C SER A 738 -28.01 53.21 -38.05
N ALA A 739 -28.92 54.17 -38.24
CA ALA A 739 -30.30 54.07 -37.79
C ALA A 739 -31.20 54.35 -38.98
N GLN A 740 -32.17 53.47 -39.23
CA GLN A 740 -33.21 53.69 -40.23
C GLN A 740 -34.58 53.75 -39.59
N VAL A 741 -35.42 54.63 -40.12
CA VAL A 741 -36.87 54.58 -39.92
C VAL A 741 -37.47 54.04 -41.20
N LYS A 742 -38.19 52.93 -41.09
CA LYS A 742 -38.86 52.27 -42.23
C LYS A 742 -40.24 51.78 -41.82
N ASN A 743 -41.29 52.21 -42.52
CA ASN A 743 -42.69 51.93 -42.16
C ASN A 743 -43.01 52.28 -40.69
N GLY A 744 -42.42 53.35 -40.15
CA GLY A 744 -42.63 53.80 -38.76
C GLY A 744 -41.96 52.92 -37.69
N LYS A 745 -41.12 51.95 -38.06
CA LYS A 745 -40.24 51.24 -37.13
C LYS A 745 -38.82 51.80 -37.18
N LEU A 746 -38.23 52.02 -36.01
CA LEU A 746 -36.83 52.37 -35.85
C LEU A 746 -35.99 51.09 -35.74
N GLU A 747 -34.98 50.96 -36.59
CA GLU A 747 -33.99 49.89 -36.54
C GLU A 747 -32.60 50.49 -36.49
N SER A 748 -31.79 50.10 -35.51
CA SER A 748 -30.39 50.50 -35.38
C SER A 748 -29.45 49.33 -35.68
N PHE A 749 -28.41 49.61 -36.44
CA PHE A 749 -27.36 48.66 -36.80
C PHE A 749 -26.01 49.19 -36.34
N ILE A 750 -25.18 48.29 -35.82
CA ILE A 750 -23.76 48.51 -35.62
C ILE A 750 -23.01 47.35 -36.28
N GLY A 751 -21.98 47.67 -37.05
CA GLY A 751 -21.24 46.69 -37.84
C GLY A 751 -19.76 47.03 -37.91
N TYR A 752 -18.95 45.98 -38.01
CA TYR A 752 -17.49 46.06 -38.10
C TYR A 752 -17.03 45.18 -39.26
N ASN A 753 -16.12 45.70 -40.07
CA ASN A 753 -15.42 45.00 -41.14
C ASN A 753 -13.93 44.98 -40.78
N ALA A 754 -13.40 43.84 -40.33
CA ALA A 754 -11.98 43.67 -40.00
C ALA A 754 -11.60 42.18 -40.04
N ASN A 755 -10.35 41.88 -40.40
CA ASN A 755 -9.84 40.49 -40.40
C ASN A 755 -9.58 39.95 -38.99
N ASN A 756 -9.30 40.85 -38.05
CA ASN A 756 -9.09 40.62 -36.63
C ASN A 756 -9.89 41.69 -35.87
N PHE A 757 -10.74 41.30 -34.93
CA PHE A 757 -11.56 42.22 -34.14
C PHE A 757 -11.57 41.77 -32.69
N ALA A 758 -11.38 42.70 -31.75
CA ALA A 758 -11.14 42.39 -30.35
C ALA A 758 -11.85 43.39 -29.43
N TRP A 759 -12.43 42.91 -28.33
CA TRP A 759 -12.97 43.73 -27.25
C TRP A 759 -12.16 43.55 -25.97
N TYR A 760 -11.75 44.68 -25.42
CA TYR A 760 -10.89 44.79 -24.25
C TYR A 760 -11.61 45.49 -23.11
N ASN A 761 -11.32 45.06 -21.88
CA ASN A 761 -11.76 45.71 -20.66
C ASN A 761 -10.56 46.43 -20.00
N PRO A 762 -10.59 47.76 -19.81
CA PRO A 762 -9.50 48.50 -19.16
C PRO A 762 -9.59 48.37 -17.62
N VAL A 763 -8.98 47.32 -17.07
CA VAL A 763 -8.95 47.05 -15.62
C VAL A 763 -7.60 47.49 -15.05
N ASN A 764 -7.61 48.46 -14.12
CA ASN A 764 -6.41 48.93 -13.40
C ASN A 764 -5.22 49.32 -14.31
N GLY A 765 -5.49 49.95 -15.47
CA GLY A 765 -4.45 50.35 -16.43
C GLY A 765 -3.92 49.21 -17.30
N LYS A 766 -4.56 48.04 -17.29
CA LYS A 766 -4.31 46.92 -18.22
C LYS A 766 -5.53 46.68 -19.09
N MET A 767 -5.28 46.35 -20.35
CA MET A 767 -6.32 45.91 -21.29
C MET A 767 -6.42 44.40 -21.22
N GLU A 768 -7.56 43.87 -20.77
CA GLU A 768 -7.83 42.44 -20.71
C GLU A 768 -8.77 42.03 -21.85
N LEU A 769 -8.31 41.15 -22.75
CA LEU A 769 -9.16 40.63 -23.83
C LEU A 769 -10.26 39.73 -23.26
N PHE A 770 -11.52 40.02 -23.58
CA PHE A 770 -12.66 39.16 -23.19
C PHE A 770 -13.44 38.57 -24.37
N MET A 771 -13.32 39.15 -25.57
CA MET A 771 -13.95 38.63 -26.79
C MET A 771 -13.10 38.95 -28.03
N TYR A 772 -12.92 37.99 -28.93
CA TYR A 772 -12.18 38.14 -30.18
C TYR A 772 -12.90 37.46 -31.35
N ALA A 773 -12.85 38.05 -32.54
CA ALA A 773 -13.28 37.43 -33.79
C ALA A 773 -12.11 37.31 -34.78
N LYS A 774 -11.84 36.08 -35.24
CA LYS A 774 -10.79 35.74 -36.23
C LYS A 774 -11.33 34.73 -37.22
N ASN A 775 -11.06 34.91 -38.51
CA ASN A 775 -11.38 33.92 -39.56
C ASN A 775 -12.84 33.40 -39.58
N GLY A 776 -13.81 34.17 -39.07
CA GLY A 776 -15.22 33.79 -38.97
C GLY A 776 -15.63 33.02 -37.70
N GLN A 777 -14.72 32.85 -36.73
CA GLN A 777 -14.99 32.28 -35.41
C GLN A 777 -15.02 33.38 -34.33
N LEU A 778 -15.89 33.22 -33.33
CA LEU A 778 -15.99 34.08 -32.16
C LEU A 778 -15.47 33.33 -30.93
N PHE A 779 -14.51 33.94 -30.25
CA PHE A 779 -13.86 33.43 -29.04
C PHE A 779 -14.27 34.34 -27.87
N ILE A 780 -14.70 33.76 -26.75
CA ILE A 780 -15.13 34.46 -25.52
C ILE A 780 -14.43 33.81 -24.33
N ARG A 781 -13.83 34.62 -23.44
CA ARG A 781 -13.01 34.12 -22.31
C ARG A 781 -13.86 33.48 -21.23
N ASP A 782 -14.73 34.29 -20.61
CA ASP A 782 -15.69 33.87 -19.61
C ASP A 782 -17.10 34.33 -20.00
N LEU A 783 -18.09 33.47 -19.79
CA LEU A 783 -19.49 33.77 -20.04
C LEU A 783 -20.35 33.26 -18.88
N PHE A 784 -20.72 34.17 -17.98
CA PHE A 784 -21.70 33.86 -16.95
C PHE A 784 -23.12 33.92 -17.52
N ILE A 785 -23.88 32.85 -17.36
CA ILE A 785 -25.27 32.75 -17.84
C ILE A 785 -26.14 32.38 -16.63
N GLU A 786 -26.96 33.33 -16.17
CA GLU A 786 -27.83 33.13 -15.00
C GLU A 786 -28.95 32.12 -15.26
N ASP A 787 -29.61 32.21 -16.42
CA ASP A 787 -30.50 31.18 -16.96
C ASP A 787 -30.08 30.85 -18.40
N GLY A 788 -29.54 29.65 -18.58
CA GLY A 788 -29.05 29.13 -19.85
C GLY A 788 -29.98 28.12 -20.48
N SER A 789 -31.06 28.58 -21.10
CA SER A 789 -32.00 27.73 -21.85
C SER A 789 -31.41 27.22 -23.18
N ILE A 790 -30.55 26.20 -23.11
CA ILE A 790 -29.96 25.55 -24.29
C ILE A 790 -30.93 24.49 -24.84
N THR A 791 -31.73 24.85 -25.84
CA THR A 791 -32.71 23.95 -26.48
C THR A 791 -32.07 22.69 -27.09
N ASN A 792 -30.82 22.78 -27.56
CA ASN A 792 -30.04 21.62 -28.00
C ASN A 792 -28.53 21.91 -27.86
N ALA A 793 -27.86 21.22 -26.94
CA ALA A 793 -26.42 21.30 -26.78
C ALA A 793 -25.72 20.31 -27.74
N LYS A 794 -25.30 20.78 -28.92
CA LYS A 794 -24.53 19.94 -29.85
C LYS A 794 -23.07 19.85 -29.39
N ILE A 795 -22.82 18.97 -28.42
CA ILE A 795 -21.49 18.68 -27.87
C ILE A 795 -20.58 18.18 -29.01
N GLY A 796 -19.56 18.97 -29.36
CA GLY A 796 -18.66 18.66 -30.47
C GLY A 796 -17.90 17.35 -30.26
N ASN A 797 -17.52 17.05 -29.02
CA ASN A 797 -16.81 15.83 -28.67
C ASN A 797 -17.31 15.21 -27.34
N VAL A 798 -17.03 15.89 -26.22
CA VAL A 798 -17.24 15.38 -24.85
C VAL A 798 -17.72 16.50 -23.92
N ILE A 799 -18.44 16.15 -22.86
CA ILE A 799 -18.43 16.91 -21.60
C ILE A 799 -17.76 16.03 -20.56
N GLN A 800 -16.84 16.57 -19.77
CA GLN A 800 -16.04 15.80 -18.81
C GLN A 800 -15.68 16.66 -17.60
N SER A 801 -15.26 16.01 -16.51
CA SER A 801 -14.53 16.72 -15.45
C SER A 801 -13.15 17.17 -15.94
N ASN A 802 -12.62 18.25 -15.36
CA ASN A 802 -11.31 18.85 -15.70
C ASN A 802 -10.09 17.90 -15.51
N ASN A 803 -10.31 16.65 -15.08
CA ASN A 803 -9.30 15.66 -14.71
C ASN A 803 -9.52 14.27 -15.36
N TYR A 804 -10.31 14.17 -16.43
CA TYR A 804 -10.68 12.88 -17.04
C TYR A 804 -9.49 12.10 -17.63
N LEU A 805 -9.29 10.87 -17.13
CA LEU A 805 -8.22 9.94 -17.50
C LEU A 805 -8.68 8.48 -17.28
N ASN A 806 -8.32 7.56 -18.18
CA ASN A 806 -8.62 6.14 -18.03
C ASN A 806 -7.84 5.54 -16.83
N GLY A 807 -8.55 4.98 -15.85
CA GLY A 807 -8.00 4.47 -14.60
C GLY A 807 -7.89 5.49 -13.45
N ARG A 808 -8.46 6.69 -13.55
CA ARG A 808 -8.50 7.72 -12.48
C ARG A 808 -9.92 8.20 -12.15
N PRO A 809 -10.21 8.55 -10.87
CA PRO A 809 -11.48 9.14 -10.45
C PRO A 809 -11.92 10.34 -11.29
N SER A 810 -12.87 10.12 -12.20
CA SER A 810 -13.28 11.10 -13.21
C SER A 810 -14.55 10.67 -13.94
N TRP A 811 -15.14 11.58 -14.71
CA TRP A 811 -16.29 11.27 -15.55
C TRP A 811 -16.20 11.91 -16.94
N ILE A 812 -16.82 11.23 -17.90
CA ILE A 812 -17.00 11.68 -19.28
C ILE A 812 -18.41 11.31 -19.76
N ILE A 813 -19.02 12.22 -20.51
CA ILE A 813 -20.23 11.99 -21.28
C ILE A 813 -19.85 12.24 -22.74
N ASN A 814 -19.74 11.17 -23.52
CA ASN A 814 -19.45 11.26 -24.95
C ASN A 814 -20.75 11.51 -25.75
N LYS A 815 -20.62 12.21 -26.88
CA LYS A 815 -21.70 12.41 -27.86
C LYS A 815 -22.28 11.11 -28.47
N ASN A 816 -21.65 9.96 -28.25
CA ASN A 816 -22.10 8.65 -28.73
C ASN A 816 -23.04 7.91 -27.76
N GLY A 817 -23.41 8.53 -26.64
CA GLY A 817 -24.25 7.92 -25.59
C GLY A 817 -23.49 7.03 -24.60
N PHE A 818 -22.18 6.84 -24.78
CA PHE A 818 -21.33 6.20 -23.78
C PHE A 818 -20.95 7.22 -22.69
N ALA A 819 -21.32 6.90 -21.44
CA ALA A 819 -20.88 7.62 -20.27
C ALA A 819 -19.99 6.69 -19.43
N GLU A 820 -18.84 7.19 -19.00
CA GLU A 820 -17.93 6.47 -18.13
C GLU A 820 -17.75 7.26 -16.84
N PHE A 821 -17.98 6.59 -15.71
CA PHE A 821 -17.84 7.16 -14.38
C PHE A 821 -16.89 6.27 -13.56
N GLN A 822 -15.67 6.75 -13.36
CA GLN A 822 -14.65 6.03 -12.61
C GLN A 822 -14.63 6.51 -11.17
N ASN A 823 -14.55 5.57 -10.21
CA ASN A 823 -14.69 5.84 -8.77
C ASN A 823 -16.01 6.55 -8.41
N ILE A 824 -17.11 6.17 -9.06
CA ILE A 824 -18.45 6.68 -8.76
C ILE A 824 -18.97 6.15 -7.42
N LYS A 825 -19.39 7.05 -6.53
CA LYS A 825 -20.22 6.70 -5.37
C LYS A 825 -21.70 6.90 -5.71
N ALA A 826 -22.31 5.88 -6.32
CA ALA A 826 -23.75 5.82 -6.47
C ALA A 826 -24.42 5.63 -5.09
N ARG A 827 -25.61 6.22 -4.91
CA ARG A 827 -26.47 6.06 -3.73
C ARG A 827 -27.92 6.00 -4.22
N GLY A 828 -28.68 5.02 -3.71
CA GLY A 828 -30.00 4.67 -4.24
C GLY A 828 -29.96 3.38 -5.04
N GLU A 829 -31.01 3.14 -5.81
CA GLU A 829 -31.17 1.93 -6.63
C GLU A 829 -30.36 1.99 -7.93
N ILE A 830 -29.77 0.86 -8.32
CA ILE A 830 -29.09 0.69 -9.61
C ILE A 830 -29.77 -0.46 -10.33
N GLU A 831 -30.68 -0.15 -11.25
CA GLU A 831 -31.30 -1.16 -12.11
C GLU A 831 -30.36 -1.51 -13.28
N ALA A 832 -29.90 -2.76 -13.34
CA ALA A 832 -29.02 -3.25 -14.39
C ALA A 832 -29.53 -4.58 -14.96
N THR A 833 -29.82 -4.60 -16.26
CA THR A 833 -30.34 -5.79 -16.96
C THR A 833 -29.27 -6.82 -17.31
N SER A 834 -28.00 -6.41 -17.35
CA SER A 834 -26.84 -7.29 -17.52
C SER A 834 -25.55 -6.61 -17.05
N GLY A 835 -24.52 -7.39 -16.70
CA GLY A 835 -23.23 -6.86 -16.29
C GLY A 835 -22.20 -7.94 -15.95
N ARG A 836 -20.96 -7.51 -15.69
CA ARG A 836 -19.90 -8.34 -15.09
C ARG A 836 -19.31 -7.60 -13.91
N LEU A 837 -19.35 -8.21 -12.74
CA LEU A 837 -18.73 -7.69 -11.52
C LEU A 837 -17.51 -8.54 -11.18
N LYS A 838 -16.44 -7.93 -10.68
CA LYS A 838 -15.19 -8.60 -10.30
C LYS A 838 -14.71 -8.05 -8.96
N ASN A 839 -14.17 -8.92 -8.10
CA ASN A 839 -13.74 -8.59 -6.74
C ASN A 839 -14.87 -7.94 -5.92
N VAL A 840 -16.09 -8.46 -6.05
CA VAL A 840 -17.24 -8.00 -5.25
C VAL A 840 -17.04 -8.42 -3.81
N VAL A 841 -16.98 -7.44 -2.91
CA VAL A 841 -17.19 -7.64 -1.48
C VAL A 841 -18.64 -7.28 -1.21
N ILE A 842 -19.37 -8.18 -0.55
CA ILE A 842 -20.71 -7.90 -0.03
C ILE A 842 -20.51 -7.75 1.48
N GLU A 843 -20.70 -6.53 1.99
CA GLU A 843 -20.40 -6.21 3.40
C GLU A 843 -21.50 -6.66 4.37
N GLU A 844 -22.74 -6.80 3.88
CA GLU A 844 -23.92 -7.24 4.63
C GLU A 844 -24.63 -8.41 3.91
N SER A 845 -25.86 -8.75 4.32
CA SER A 845 -26.67 -9.79 3.65
C SER A 845 -27.00 -9.44 2.20
N CYS A 846 -26.96 -10.43 1.31
CA CYS A 846 -27.41 -10.31 -0.08
C CYS A 846 -28.37 -11.44 -0.44
N ASP A 847 -29.55 -11.07 -0.93
CA ASP A 847 -30.56 -12.01 -1.41
C ASP A 847 -30.35 -12.32 -2.90
N ILE A 848 -29.91 -13.56 -3.18
CA ILE A 848 -29.87 -14.08 -4.54
C ILE A 848 -31.16 -14.86 -4.80
N LEU A 849 -32.19 -14.17 -5.31
CA LEU A 849 -33.50 -14.75 -5.63
C LEU A 849 -33.47 -15.71 -6.85
N GLY A 850 -32.35 -15.80 -7.56
CA GLY A 850 -32.15 -16.62 -8.75
C GLY A 850 -31.22 -17.82 -8.52
N LYS A 851 -30.71 -18.40 -9.62
CA LYS A 851 -29.74 -19.51 -9.56
C LYS A 851 -28.31 -18.99 -9.43
N LEU A 852 -27.63 -19.30 -8.33
CA LEU A 852 -26.19 -19.16 -8.20
C LEU A 852 -25.49 -20.40 -8.77
N LYS A 853 -24.53 -20.21 -9.70
CA LYS A 853 -23.63 -21.26 -10.18
C LYS A 853 -22.21 -20.94 -9.70
N VAL A 854 -21.61 -21.83 -8.92
CA VAL A 854 -20.26 -21.69 -8.37
C VAL A 854 -19.41 -22.89 -8.82
N GLU A 855 -18.15 -22.65 -9.19
CA GLU A 855 -17.21 -23.72 -9.60
C GLU A 855 -16.29 -24.16 -8.45
N ASN A 856 -15.92 -23.25 -7.55
CA ASN A 856 -15.20 -23.55 -6.31
C ASN A 856 -15.81 -22.74 -5.16
N LEU A 857 -16.15 -23.40 -4.05
CA LEU A 857 -16.70 -22.77 -2.84
C LEU A 857 -15.87 -23.20 -1.63
N GLU A 858 -15.45 -22.24 -0.82
CA GLU A 858 -14.58 -22.44 0.34
C GLU A 858 -15.15 -21.63 1.52
N GLY A 859 -15.51 -22.31 2.62
CA GLY A 859 -16.18 -21.68 3.77
C GLY A 859 -16.82 -22.68 4.73
N ASN A 860 -17.42 -22.17 5.81
CA ASN A 860 -18.12 -22.99 6.82
C ASN A 860 -19.52 -23.39 6.33
N ILE A 861 -19.85 -24.69 6.39
CA ILE A 861 -21.11 -25.28 5.86
C ILE A 861 -21.93 -25.97 6.98
N VAL A 862 -21.51 -25.84 8.25
CA VAL A 862 -22.06 -26.60 9.39
C VAL A 862 -22.27 -25.69 10.58
N THR A 863 -23.52 -25.59 11.04
CA THR A 863 -23.85 -25.01 12.36
C THR A 863 -23.78 -26.08 13.44
N VAL A 864 -22.94 -25.82 14.45
CA VAL A 864 -22.91 -26.55 15.73
C VAL A 864 -23.53 -25.64 16.79
N THR A 865 -24.61 -26.06 17.45
CA THR A 865 -25.23 -25.24 18.49
C THR A 865 -24.53 -25.38 19.85
N GLN A 866 -24.84 -24.48 20.78
CA GLN A 866 -24.57 -24.69 22.20
C GLN A 866 -25.20 -26.02 22.69
N ASP A 867 -24.57 -26.65 23.68
CA ASP A 867 -25.03 -27.92 24.24
C ASP A 867 -26.34 -27.68 25.04
N VAL A 868 -27.42 -28.35 24.67
CA VAL A 868 -28.71 -28.34 25.38
C VAL A 868 -28.53 -29.08 26.72
N TYR A 869 -28.79 -28.39 27.83
CA TYR A 869 -28.75 -28.97 29.17
C TYR A 869 -30.13 -29.00 29.82
N HIS A 870 -30.55 -30.19 30.27
CA HIS A 870 -31.75 -30.39 31.07
C HIS A 870 -31.45 -31.19 32.32
N ASN A 871 -32.02 -30.78 33.45
CA ASN A 871 -31.90 -31.47 34.72
C ASN A 871 -33.27 -31.49 35.41
N LEU A 872 -34.08 -32.50 35.08
CA LEU A 872 -35.54 -32.47 35.26
C LEU A 872 -36.07 -33.56 36.19
N SER A 873 -37.19 -33.22 36.84
CA SER A 873 -37.98 -34.08 37.72
C SER A 873 -39.46 -33.79 37.48
N PHE A 874 -40.18 -34.74 36.89
CA PHE A 874 -41.56 -34.55 36.45
C PHE A 874 -42.42 -35.79 36.71
N SER A 875 -43.72 -35.60 36.89
CA SER A 875 -44.72 -36.67 37.07
C SER A 875 -45.26 -37.18 35.73
N HIS A 876 -45.64 -38.46 35.68
CA HIS A 876 -45.82 -39.18 34.40
C HIS A 876 -47.22 -39.07 33.81
N ASN A 877 -47.27 -38.53 32.59
CA ASN A 877 -47.93 -39.15 31.43
C ASN A 877 -47.75 -38.30 30.15
N ASN A 878 -47.31 -37.06 30.31
CA ASN A 878 -47.14 -36.09 29.23
C ASN A 878 -45.79 -36.28 28.52
N ILE A 879 -45.73 -35.81 27.27
CA ILE A 879 -44.48 -35.64 26.54
C ILE A 879 -43.78 -34.40 27.13
N VAL A 880 -42.51 -34.53 27.49
CA VAL A 880 -41.68 -33.42 27.97
C VAL A 880 -40.87 -32.88 26.81
N GLU A 881 -41.05 -31.59 26.48
CA GLU A 881 -40.28 -30.92 25.44
C GLU A 881 -38.81 -30.77 25.87
N LEU A 882 -37.89 -31.20 25.00
CA LEU A 882 -36.45 -31.09 25.19
C LEU A 882 -35.89 -29.87 24.47
N PHE A 883 -36.28 -29.64 23.22
CA PHE A 883 -35.85 -28.45 22.46
C PHE A 883 -36.74 -28.24 21.24
N LYS A 884 -36.64 -27.06 20.63
CA LYS A 884 -37.42 -26.68 19.45
C LYS A 884 -36.49 -26.46 18.24
N VAL A 885 -36.87 -27.01 17.09
CA VAL A 885 -36.16 -26.80 15.81
C VAL A 885 -37.12 -26.25 14.77
N LYS A 886 -36.74 -25.17 14.09
CA LYS A 886 -37.56 -24.56 13.04
C LYS A 886 -37.68 -25.49 11.84
N ARG A 887 -38.91 -25.81 11.43
CA ARG A 887 -39.19 -26.61 10.22
C ARG A 887 -38.73 -25.82 8.98
N ARG A 888 -38.29 -26.53 7.95
CA ARG A 888 -37.69 -25.96 6.73
C ARG A 888 -38.43 -26.44 5.50
N THR A 889 -38.28 -25.73 4.39
CA THR A 889 -38.83 -26.10 3.07
C THR A 889 -38.22 -27.37 2.46
N GLN A 890 -37.15 -27.90 3.07
CA GLN A 890 -36.49 -29.15 2.69
C GLN A 890 -36.36 -30.09 3.89
N LYS A 891 -36.11 -31.38 3.61
CA LYS A 891 -35.91 -32.42 4.61
C LYS A 891 -34.60 -32.17 5.37
N CYS A 892 -34.65 -32.20 6.69
CA CYS A 892 -33.49 -31.98 7.56
C CYS A 892 -33.22 -33.19 8.44
N PHE A 893 -31.96 -33.37 8.85
CA PHE A 893 -31.57 -34.34 9.88
C PHE A 893 -31.06 -33.60 11.11
N ILE A 894 -31.50 -34.03 12.29
CA ILE A 894 -31.06 -33.51 13.58
C ILE A 894 -30.23 -34.62 14.24
N TRP A 895 -28.91 -34.43 14.31
CA TRP A 895 -28.03 -35.29 15.08
C TRP A 895 -27.88 -34.70 16.50
N VAL A 896 -28.24 -35.50 17.50
CA VAL A 896 -28.14 -35.17 18.91
C VAL A 896 -26.97 -35.97 19.49
N GLN A 897 -25.82 -35.30 19.60
CA GLN A 897 -24.56 -35.89 20.04
C GLN A 897 -24.37 -35.72 21.56
N GLY A 898 -24.00 -36.78 22.27
CA GLY A 898 -23.90 -36.74 23.71
C GLY A 898 -22.70 -35.99 24.28
N ALA A 899 -22.95 -35.29 25.40
CA ALA A 899 -22.00 -34.41 26.06
C ALA A 899 -22.07 -34.46 27.60
N LEU A 900 -22.84 -35.38 28.21
CA LEU A 900 -22.90 -35.54 29.67
C LEU A 900 -21.51 -35.82 30.27
N ASN A 901 -21.19 -35.10 31.35
CA ASN A 901 -19.95 -35.23 32.08
C ASN A 901 -19.99 -36.43 33.06
N PRO A 902 -18.88 -37.15 33.28
CA PRO A 902 -18.80 -38.31 34.20
C PRO A 902 -18.93 -37.97 35.70
N TYR A 903 -19.16 -36.69 36.01
CA TYR A 903 -19.42 -36.17 37.36
C TYR A 903 -20.89 -35.81 37.59
N GLU A 904 -21.67 -35.68 36.51
CA GLU A 904 -23.10 -35.44 36.61
C GLU A 904 -23.82 -36.69 37.13
N ARG A 905 -24.99 -36.50 37.73
CA ARG A 905 -25.81 -37.58 38.28
C ARG A 905 -27.26 -37.32 37.95
N ILE A 906 -27.99 -38.41 37.74
CA ILE A 906 -29.44 -38.36 37.63
C ILE A 906 -30.00 -37.77 38.95
N PRO A 907 -30.96 -36.82 38.89
CA PRO A 907 -31.44 -36.08 40.05
C PRO A 907 -31.71 -36.91 41.31
N ASN A 908 -31.34 -36.32 42.46
CA ASN A 908 -31.50 -36.88 43.80
C ASN A 908 -30.56 -38.09 44.09
N ASN A 909 -29.24 -37.88 43.93
CA ASN A 909 -28.16 -38.85 44.18
C ASN A 909 -28.22 -40.17 43.38
N GLY A 910 -28.75 -40.13 42.16
CA GLY A 910 -28.80 -41.29 41.28
C GLY A 910 -27.45 -41.76 40.72
N VAL A 911 -27.53 -42.80 39.88
CA VAL A 911 -26.41 -43.37 39.11
C VAL A 911 -25.75 -42.30 38.23
N LYS A 912 -24.44 -42.44 38.02
CA LYS A 912 -23.68 -41.61 37.08
C LYS A 912 -23.89 -42.13 35.66
N PRO A 913 -24.20 -41.27 34.68
CA PRO A 913 -24.22 -41.68 33.28
C PRO A 913 -22.79 -41.97 32.77
N GLU A 914 -22.70 -42.70 31.67
CA GLU A 914 -21.43 -42.85 30.97
C GLU A 914 -20.94 -41.50 30.40
N ASN A 915 -19.63 -41.37 30.24
CA ASN A 915 -19.04 -40.17 29.66
C ASN A 915 -19.53 -40.00 28.22
N ARG A 916 -20.05 -38.80 27.89
CA ARG A 916 -20.66 -38.46 26.59
C ARG A 916 -21.99 -39.17 26.29
N SER A 917 -22.76 -39.57 27.30
CA SER A 917 -24.19 -39.81 27.06
C SER A 917 -24.91 -38.53 26.62
N ALA A 918 -25.91 -38.63 25.74
CA ALA A 918 -26.80 -37.52 25.38
C ALA A 918 -27.82 -37.27 26.48
N PHE A 919 -28.46 -38.33 26.98
CA PHE A 919 -29.35 -38.27 28.13
C PHE A 919 -29.34 -39.57 28.93
N ALA A 920 -29.73 -39.46 30.21
CA ALA A 920 -29.82 -40.55 31.15
C ALA A 920 -31.00 -40.36 32.11
N TYR A 921 -31.65 -41.46 32.51
CA TYR A 921 -32.92 -41.40 33.24
C TYR A 921 -33.25 -42.68 34.03
N ARG A 922 -34.29 -42.57 34.87
CA ARG A 922 -35.07 -43.63 35.55
C ARG A 922 -36.50 -43.12 35.63
N ALA A 923 -37.58 -43.66 35.04
CA ALA A 923 -37.97 -45.05 34.72
C ALA A 923 -38.31 -46.06 35.85
N PRO A 924 -38.85 -45.65 37.03
CA PRO A 924 -39.20 -46.58 38.12
C PRO A 924 -40.06 -47.80 37.71
N PHE A 925 -39.87 -48.91 38.41
CA PHE A 925 -40.57 -50.21 38.25
C PHE A 925 -40.36 -50.94 36.92
N TYR A 926 -39.79 -50.31 35.88
CA TYR A 926 -39.37 -51.01 34.67
C TYR A 926 -37.94 -51.50 34.80
N ARG A 927 -37.80 -52.82 34.85
CA ARG A 927 -36.53 -53.56 34.90
C ARG A 927 -36.40 -54.43 33.64
N ASN A 928 -35.28 -55.13 33.49
CA ASN A 928 -35.01 -56.06 32.38
C ASN A 928 -35.20 -55.43 30.98
N GLY A 929 -34.76 -54.18 30.79
CA GLY A 929 -34.87 -53.48 29.50
C GLY A 929 -36.26 -52.92 29.14
N ALA A 930 -37.28 -53.11 30.00
CA ALA A 930 -38.65 -52.67 29.69
C ALA A 930 -38.89 -51.15 29.80
N GLY A 931 -37.92 -50.37 30.28
CA GLY A 931 -38.04 -48.92 30.54
C GLY A 931 -37.63 -48.02 29.37
N ALA A 932 -37.69 -48.49 28.13
CA ALA A 932 -37.29 -47.72 26.95
C ALA A 932 -38.13 -46.44 26.78
N ALA A 933 -37.45 -45.30 26.66
CA ALA A 933 -38.06 -44.01 26.37
C ALA A 933 -38.41 -43.85 24.88
N ASP A 934 -39.46 -43.09 24.61
CA ASP A 934 -39.92 -42.74 23.28
C ASP A 934 -39.59 -41.27 22.98
N ILE A 935 -39.01 -41.01 21.81
CA ILE A 935 -38.74 -39.66 21.29
C ILE A 935 -39.89 -39.25 20.37
N TYR A 936 -40.27 -37.98 20.41
CA TYR A 936 -41.38 -37.39 19.67
C TYR A 936 -40.95 -36.17 18.89
N ILE A 937 -41.56 -35.97 17.71
CA ILE A 937 -41.57 -34.71 16.96
C ILE A 937 -43.04 -34.29 16.82
N ASP A 938 -43.41 -33.13 17.36
CA ASP A 938 -44.78 -32.61 17.34
C ASP A 938 -45.85 -33.62 17.80
N GLY A 939 -45.53 -34.40 18.82
CA GLY A 939 -46.41 -35.45 19.37
C GLY A 939 -46.44 -36.77 18.59
N VAL A 940 -45.69 -36.87 17.48
CA VAL A 940 -45.55 -38.11 16.68
C VAL A 940 -44.30 -38.88 17.09
N ILE A 941 -44.47 -40.14 17.48
CA ILE A 941 -43.38 -41.04 17.90
C ILE A 941 -42.37 -41.29 16.77
N GLN A 942 -41.09 -41.25 17.13
CA GLN A 942 -39.95 -41.47 16.24
C GLN A 942 -39.31 -42.85 16.48
N PRO A 943 -38.46 -43.34 15.55
CA PRO A 943 -37.67 -44.55 15.78
C PRO A 943 -36.88 -44.44 17.10
N ARG A 944 -36.93 -45.51 17.91
CA ARG A 944 -36.26 -45.51 19.22
C ARG A 944 -34.74 -45.44 19.04
N PRO A 945 -34.04 -44.60 19.83
CA PRO A 945 -32.59 -44.59 19.87
C PRO A 945 -32.06 -45.87 20.54
N SER A 946 -30.76 -46.13 20.40
CA SER A 946 -30.07 -47.24 21.08
C SER A 946 -29.95 -46.96 22.58
N ILE A 947 -30.98 -47.36 23.34
CA ILE A 947 -31.04 -47.26 24.79
C ILE A 947 -30.39 -48.48 25.43
N TYR A 948 -29.53 -48.26 26.42
CA TYR A 948 -28.92 -49.30 27.24
C TYR A 948 -29.17 -49.06 28.73
N ASN A 949 -29.00 -50.11 29.55
CA ASN A 949 -29.12 -50.03 31.00
C ASN A 949 -27.76 -49.63 31.60
N MET A 950 -27.74 -48.73 32.59
CA MET A 950 -26.50 -48.18 33.16
C MET A 950 -25.91 -48.99 34.32
N GLU A 951 -26.62 -49.97 34.87
CA GLU A 951 -26.03 -50.93 35.80
C GLU A 951 -25.96 -52.30 35.13
N ASP A 952 -24.86 -53.03 35.37
CA ASP A 952 -24.59 -54.37 34.81
C ASP A 952 -25.44 -55.48 35.48
N THR A 953 -26.67 -55.13 35.86
CA THR A 953 -27.67 -56.06 36.40
C THR A 953 -28.97 -55.87 35.64
N SER A 954 -29.60 -56.98 35.24
CA SER A 954 -30.88 -56.95 34.55
C SER A 954 -31.99 -56.28 35.38
N THR A 955 -31.80 -56.17 36.70
CA THR A 955 -32.74 -55.58 37.65
C THR A 955 -32.69 -54.05 37.79
N SER A 956 -31.79 -53.35 37.11
CA SER A 956 -31.73 -51.88 37.19
C SER A 956 -32.89 -51.20 36.44
N ASP A 957 -33.35 -50.08 36.98
CA ASP A 957 -34.33 -49.17 36.39
C ASP A 957 -33.71 -47.86 35.86
N PHE A 958 -32.39 -47.85 35.65
CA PHE A 958 -31.61 -46.74 35.11
C PHE A 958 -31.16 -46.97 33.66
N TYR A 959 -31.35 -45.99 32.78
CA TYR A 959 -31.11 -46.07 31.33
C TYR A 959 -30.38 -44.85 30.75
N ALA A 960 -29.61 -45.05 29.68
CA ALA A 960 -28.94 -43.98 28.93
C ALA A 960 -28.95 -44.17 27.42
N VAL A 961 -28.65 -43.08 26.70
CA VAL A 961 -28.45 -43.01 25.24
C VAL A 961 -27.20 -42.19 24.97
N ASN A 962 -26.32 -42.65 24.08
CA ASN A 962 -25.08 -41.93 23.75
C ASN A 962 -25.28 -40.88 22.66
N GLU A 963 -26.03 -41.20 21.61
CA GLU A 963 -26.42 -40.25 20.57
C GLU A 963 -27.66 -40.77 19.83
N PHE A 964 -28.31 -39.89 19.06
CA PHE A 964 -29.38 -40.29 18.16
C PHE A 964 -29.56 -39.30 17.00
N VAL A 965 -30.16 -39.77 15.91
CA VAL A 965 -30.49 -38.94 14.74
C VAL A 965 -32.00 -38.96 14.53
N LEU A 966 -32.59 -37.77 14.36
CA LEU A 966 -33.99 -37.59 14.00
C LEU A 966 -34.10 -37.06 12.56
N GLU A 967 -35.16 -37.46 11.87
CA GLU A 967 -35.54 -36.92 10.57
C GLU A 967 -36.67 -35.90 10.76
N LEU A 968 -36.48 -34.69 10.22
CA LEU A 968 -37.49 -33.64 10.22
C LEU A 968 -38.03 -33.43 8.81
N SER A 969 -39.31 -33.75 8.62
CA SER A 969 -40.02 -33.57 7.35
C SER A 969 -40.16 -32.08 6.99
N PRO A 970 -40.18 -31.73 5.68
CA PRO A 970 -40.40 -30.37 5.23
C PRO A 970 -41.70 -29.75 5.78
N GLY A 971 -41.68 -28.45 6.03
CA GLY A 971 -42.84 -27.65 6.45
C GLY A 971 -42.45 -26.27 6.98
N GLU A 972 -43.45 -25.50 7.38
CA GLU A 972 -43.27 -24.20 8.04
C GLU A 972 -43.56 -24.31 9.55
N GLY A 973 -43.11 -23.31 10.32
CA GLY A 973 -43.28 -23.27 11.77
C GLY A 973 -42.13 -23.91 12.54
N VAL A 974 -42.41 -24.36 13.77
CA VAL A 974 -41.41 -24.90 14.70
C VAL A 974 -41.85 -26.29 15.14
N ALA A 975 -40.93 -27.24 15.08
CA ALA A 975 -41.11 -28.59 15.58
C ALA A 975 -40.63 -28.70 17.04
N SER A 976 -41.48 -29.25 17.88
CA SER A 976 -41.19 -29.62 19.27
C SER A 976 -40.56 -31.02 19.31
N ILE A 977 -39.32 -31.13 19.77
CA ILE A 977 -38.67 -32.41 20.04
C ILE A 977 -38.90 -32.72 21.51
N GLY A 978 -39.56 -33.84 21.81
CA GLY A 978 -39.90 -34.23 23.17
C GLY A 978 -39.58 -35.70 23.48
N ILE A 979 -39.62 -36.04 24.77
CA ILE A 979 -39.41 -37.39 25.29
C ILE A 979 -40.59 -37.82 26.16
N LYS A 980 -40.92 -39.11 26.13
CA LYS A 980 -41.79 -39.76 27.11
C LYS A 980 -41.08 -40.98 27.69
N ILE A 981 -41.13 -41.10 29.01
CA ILE A 981 -40.58 -42.23 29.77
C ILE A 981 -41.75 -43.05 30.32
N PRO A 982 -41.73 -44.39 30.20
CA PRO A 982 -42.84 -45.25 30.65
C PRO A 982 -43.02 -45.21 32.17
N GLN A 983 -44.27 -45.36 32.64
CA GLN A 983 -44.65 -45.24 34.06
C GLN A 983 -45.09 -46.55 34.71
N GLY A 984 -44.40 -46.94 35.78
CA GLY A 984 -44.94 -47.86 36.80
C GLY A 984 -45.14 -47.11 38.12
N GLY A 985 -46.24 -47.41 38.82
CA GLY A 985 -46.54 -46.82 40.13
C GLY A 985 -46.72 -45.29 40.12
N SER A 986 -46.64 -44.68 41.30
CA SER A 986 -46.76 -43.24 41.55
C SER A 986 -45.41 -42.51 41.64
N GLU A 987 -44.29 -43.19 41.35
CA GLU A 987 -42.96 -42.59 41.47
C GLU A 987 -42.67 -41.55 40.37
N THR A 988 -41.80 -40.60 40.72
CA THR A 988 -41.39 -39.50 39.86
C THR A 988 -40.04 -39.81 39.22
N THR A 989 -40.03 -40.04 37.91
CA THR A 989 -38.85 -40.08 37.05
C THR A 989 -37.88 -38.94 37.31
N ARG A 990 -36.62 -39.25 37.02
CA ARG A 990 -35.47 -38.38 37.09
C ARG A 990 -34.80 -38.43 35.72
N PHE A 991 -34.54 -37.28 35.12
CA PHE A 991 -33.99 -37.16 33.76
C PHE A 991 -32.89 -36.11 33.74
N ILE A 992 -31.78 -36.42 33.09
CA ILE A 992 -30.71 -35.47 32.80
C ILE A 992 -30.29 -35.61 31.33
N MET A 993 -30.06 -34.50 30.66
CA MET A 993 -29.57 -34.43 29.29
C MET A 993 -28.50 -33.37 29.19
N ARG A 994 -27.42 -33.68 28.47
CA ARG A 994 -26.46 -32.70 27.98
C ARG A 994 -26.05 -33.16 26.60
N ALA A 995 -26.52 -32.48 25.57
CA ALA A 995 -26.29 -32.90 24.20
C ALA A 995 -26.15 -31.73 23.23
N ARG A 996 -25.26 -31.89 22.28
CA ARG A 996 -25.00 -30.98 21.18
C ARG A 996 -25.98 -31.25 20.06
N ILE A 997 -26.69 -30.22 19.60
CA ILE A 997 -27.64 -30.35 18.49
C ILE A 997 -26.93 -29.90 17.22
N ILE A 998 -26.96 -30.75 16.20
CA ILE A 998 -26.33 -30.50 14.90
C ILE A 998 -27.39 -30.76 13.84
N VAL A 999 -27.66 -29.77 12.98
CA VAL A 999 -28.74 -29.83 11.99
C VAL A 999 -28.15 -29.77 10.59
N PHE A 1000 -28.58 -30.66 9.71
CA PHE A 1000 -28.10 -30.76 8.33
C PHE A 1000 -29.27 -30.69 7.32
N PRO A 1001 -29.13 -29.97 6.20
CA PRO A 1001 -28.07 -28.99 5.87
C PRO A 1001 -28.27 -27.64 6.59
N ASP A 1002 -27.22 -26.81 6.62
CA ASP A 1002 -27.16 -25.58 7.42
C ASP A 1002 -27.96 -24.40 6.83
N ASN A 1003 -28.83 -23.82 7.66
CA ASN A 1003 -29.08 -22.38 7.76
C ASN A 1003 -29.72 -22.12 9.14
N GLN A 1004 -29.29 -21.05 9.83
CA GLN A 1004 -29.54 -20.78 11.25
C GLN A 1004 -31.02 -20.94 11.70
N ASP A 1005 -31.22 -21.55 12.88
CA ASP A 1005 -32.30 -21.35 13.89
C ASP A 1005 -32.55 -22.67 14.66
N VAL A 1006 -31.99 -22.78 15.87
CA VAL A 1006 -32.47 -23.69 16.92
C VAL A 1006 -32.97 -22.82 18.06
N ILE A 1007 -34.19 -23.07 18.51
CA ILE A 1007 -34.85 -22.25 19.54
C ILE A 1007 -34.74 -22.99 20.86
N PHE A 1008 -33.98 -22.42 21.78
CA PHE A 1008 -33.93 -22.84 23.17
C PHE A 1008 -35.12 -22.21 23.92
N ASN A 1009 -35.70 -22.95 24.88
CA ASN A 1009 -36.67 -22.40 25.85
C ASN A 1009 -35.91 -21.89 27.07
#